data_AF-A0A1A8ZH41-F1
#
_entry.id   AF-A0A1A8ZH41-F1
#
_cell.length_a   1.000
_cell.length_b   1.000
_cell.length_c   1.000
_cell.angle_alpha   90.00
_cell.angle_beta   90.00
_cell.angle_gamma   90.00
#
_symmetry.space_group_name_H-M   'P 1'
#
loop_
_entity.id
_entity.type
_entity.pdbx_description
1 polymer ?
#
loop_
_entity_poly.entity_id
_entity_poly.type
_entity_poly.pdbx_seq_one_letter_code
_entity_poly.pdbx_strand_id
1 'polypeptide(L)'
;MSPTTLDRSPTRVRAVPRLLGREIELTWANPPVSAFGGGFLLGVRVVRRERTFPLGPDDGVVVHDETAPVVDRLVDTGLTPLTRYYYTVFSYDGTDFHAGEGARASALATDEHGLGERLYRLLPAVHQREDRPLRPDEVHALDPGVQEALRVLPPQLRGAGQLRRFLTAATAPLGLMRSTAEALRQLHDVDRVAPDYLPLLAAFLDWRTDRTLPVYSQRNEVRAAPHLYRGVGTVPNLRSIVTRYTGWQIQVAEYAQHITRAHHAPQQNVFALRETGAGWVAAGDAADLLGFAPPNTGAGSATVTGTTSGPFPLRAGMELTVSTDGAGPVTARFARGDAVNLGAATTAEVAAALNRQFVHLTATAVPGGRLRLDAHGGTLRVEAPESSLVTLDGAPRGRLSVVPAGAAAFRLFHAVADPLGPVDNRAARRAVAGDAFPRPPVVGDPGRPADGPTPAPFVPAEPVGQIQVKPYRDGQWGSSTPLFPGGEPAAAALPPAGPGLPARILLAWVDRPGTPDARILFSVGATADPAPAVLTGRAGTPFPLPHGSFLLVRDAAGRARAAQFAATDFADPAAPSIGDVVAVLNSRLAGLLTASAAPGGALRLTSVLTGGDARLEVDLATSTAAAALGFGPDNCRAAGDWGDRIDWREPQPLPIVPAGRLADLAACPDDAAGTVRLAYARHDGTAWQVRTARFDGTAWGADEALTAGPLASREPTLGRDPDGRVWAVWSRQGAVGAAGWSLRQRSRPAGGAWGAEAALTPPPAPDTAGDREPGLAVRPGLPPLVFFRSDRGGGADLWSVPVGGSAARITAGAPADTWPAPVDVGGARWLLHRTDRSVGYDTVGGAAGQHTGTLHRYAGSTTVVLGDVDRLRRRRAWDDLVAYTPHRPDGASTAQPLREDEIYTRGTVGLYLTQAVSGLLDESMAERLRAVLRRFLPINLRAVVWLAPRAEVEYVYPAGADLLDTYLDKHPDIDHLSVGEGPVSVLLPGWGVLGSAQLSTPPPTDPEARGTTADPTDLTSLRWRTHHPPLQ
;
A
#
# COMPACT_ATOMS: atom_id res chain seq x y z
N MET A 1 51.93 -12.81 -9.08
CA MET A 1 51.68 -13.05 -10.52
C MET A 1 50.92 -14.38 -10.61
N SER A 2 49.60 -14.30 -10.79
CA SER A 2 48.73 -15.48 -10.94
C SER A 2 48.92 -16.11 -12.33
N PRO A 3 48.76 -17.43 -12.49
CA PRO A 3 48.90 -18.07 -13.78
C PRO A 3 47.79 -17.56 -14.72
N THR A 4 48.18 -17.03 -15.88
CA THR A 4 47.29 -16.56 -16.94
C THR A 4 46.46 -17.75 -17.44
N THR A 5 45.19 -17.82 -17.03
CA THR A 5 44.19 -18.67 -17.68
C THR A 5 44.01 -18.16 -19.10
N LEU A 6 44.48 -18.92 -20.10
CA LEU A 6 44.28 -18.62 -21.51
C LEU A 6 42.78 -18.62 -21.83
N ASP A 7 42.30 -17.56 -22.48
CA ASP A 7 40.91 -17.40 -22.90
C ASP A 7 40.54 -18.44 -23.97
N ARG A 8 39.44 -19.18 -23.73
CA ARG A 8 38.91 -20.20 -24.66
C ARG A 8 38.07 -19.58 -25.78
N SER A 9 37.86 -18.27 -25.75
CA SER A 9 37.00 -17.58 -26.71
C SER A 9 37.72 -17.26 -28.03
N PRO A 10 36.99 -17.23 -29.16
CA PRO A 10 37.49 -16.63 -30.40
C PRO A 10 37.85 -15.15 -30.18
N THR A 11 38.92 -14.69 -30.84
CA THR A 11 39.38 -13.30 -30.73
C THR A 11 39.58 -12.67 -32.10
N ARG A 12 39.71 -11.32 -32.13
CA ARG A 12 39.95 -10.54 -33.36
C ARG A 12 38.89 -10.77 -34.44
N VAL A 13 37.63 -10.98 -34.03
CA VAL A 13 36.53 -11.14 -34.98
C VAL A 13 36.34 -9.83 -35.74
N ARG A 14 36.32 -9.92 -37.07
CA ARG A 14 36.14 -8.78 -37.98
C ARG A 14 35.08 -9.12 -39.01
N ALA A 15 34.15 -8.19 -39.20
CA ALA A 15 33.11 -8.25 -40.22
C ALA A 15 33.34 -7.14 -41.25
N VAL A 16 33.38 -7.47 -42.55
CA VAL A 16 33.58 -6.51 -43.64
C VAL A 16 32.56 -6.78 -44.76
N PRO A 17 31.82 -5.76 -45.24
CA PRO A 17 30.95 -5.94 -46.39
C PRO A 17 31.76 -6.24 -47.65
N ARG A 18 31.30 -7.21 -48.46
CA ARG A 18 31.93 -7.49 -49.75
C ARG A 18 31.46 -6.50 -50.81
N LEU A 19 32.31 -6.33 -51.83
CA LEU A 19 32.07 -5.39 -52.93
C LEU A 19 30.83 -5.75 -53.78
N LEU A 20 30.44 -7.01 -53.85
CA LEU A 20 29.28 -7.48 -54.61
C LEU A 20 27.94 -7.23 -53.91
N GLY A 21 27.94 -6.61 -52.72
CA GLY A 21 26.73 -6.31 -51.96
C GLY A 21 26.06 -7.55 -51.38
N ARG A 22 25.17 -7.36 -50.39
CA ARG A 22 24.36 -8.40 -49.73
C ARG A 22 25.17 -9.55 -49.10
N GLU A 23 26.45 -9.33 -48.91
CA GLU A 23 27.41 -10.30 -48.38
C GLU A 23 28.32 -9.64 -47.35
N ILE A 24 28.57 -10.34 -46.25
CA ILE A 24 29.52 -9.93 -45.21
C ILE A 24 30.55 -11.05 -45.03
N GLU A 25 31.82 -10.69 -45.17
CA GLU A 25 32.94 -11.58 -44.85
C GLU A 25 33.29 -11.42 -43.36
N LEU A 26 33.32 -12.54 -42.66
CA LEU A 26 33.73 -12.68 -41.27
C LEU A 26 35.08 -13.37 -41.23
N THR A 27 35.99 -12.85 -40.39
CA THR A 27 37.31 -13.44 -40.14
C THR A 27 37.59 -13.36 -38.64
N TRP A 28 38.25 -14.37 -38.06
CA TRP A 28 38.59 -14.41 -36.64
C TRP A 28 39.81 -15.28 -36.37
N ALA A 29 40.31 -15.23 -35.14
CA ALA A 29 41.35 -16.14 -34.66
C ALA A 29 40.72 -17.16 -33.71
N ASN A 30 40.86 -18.44 -34.05
CA ASN A 30 40.46 -19.54 -33.18
C ASN A 30 41.40 -19.64 -31.95
N PRO A 31 40.87 -20.00 -30.78
CA PRO A 31 41.66 -20.20 -29.56
C PRO A 31 42.70 -21.32 -29.76
N PRO A 32 43.93 -21.17 -29.22
CA PRO A 32 44.96 -22.18 -29.34
C PRO A 32 44.59 -23.43 -28.51
N VAL A 33 45.08 -24.61 -28.93
CA VAL A 33 44.82 -25.90 -28.25
C VAL A 33 45.19 -25.85 -26.75
N SER A 34 46.22 -25.09 -26.38
CA SER A 34 46.65 -24.90 -25.00
C SER A 34 45.61 -24.23 -24.08
N ALA A 35 44.60 -23.54 -24.64
CA ALA A 35 43.53 -22.90 -23.87
C ALA A 35 42.53 -23.91 -23.26
N PHE A 36 42.49 -25.14 -23.79
CA PHE A 36 41.48 -26.14 -23.42
C PHE A 36 41.94 -27.14 -22.36
N GLY A 37 43.12 -26.96 -21.74
CA GLY A 37 43.54 -27.73 -20.56
C GLY A 37 43.49 -29.25 -20.68
N GLY A 38 43.62 -29.80 -21.90
CA GLY A 38 43.47 -31.22 -22.21
C GLY A 38 42.40 -31.55 -23.26
N GLY A 39 41.48 -30.62 -23.56
CA GLY A 39 40.52 -30.70 -24.67
C GLY A 39 41.04 -30.13 -25.98
N PHE A 40 40.20 -30.15 -27.03
CA PHE A 40 40.46 -29.52 -28.33
C PHE A 40 39.23 -28.75 -28.81
N LEU A 41 39.45 -27.73 -29.64
CA LEU A 41 38.37 -27.05 -30.34
C LEU A 41 37.66 -28.06 -31.27
N LEU A 42 36.42 -28.40 -30.94
CA LEU A 42 35.62 -29.41 -31.64
C LEU A 42 34.75 -28.81 -32.74
N GLY A 43 34.32 -27.56 -32.55
CA GLY A 43 33.49 -26.87 -33.53
C GLY A 43 33.46 -25.36 -33.31
N VAL A 44 32.95 -24.65 -34.30
CA VAL A 44 32.68 -23.21 -34.20
C VAL A 44 31.23 -22.98 -34.60
N ARG A 45 30.49 -22.18 -33.84
CA ARG A 45 29.15 -21.73 -34.19
C ARG A 45 29.15 -20.22 -34.38
N VAL A 46 28.61 -19.74 -35.50
CA VAL A 46 28.46 -18.31 -35.79
C VAL A 46 26.99 -17.96 -35.78
N VAL A 47 26.59 -17.06 -34.88
CA VAL A 47 25.21 -16.62 -34.74
C VAL A 47 25.09 -15.18 -35.17
N ARG A 48 24.01 -14.86 -35.88
CA ARG A 48 23.68 -13.51 -36.37
C ARG A 48 22.37 -13.02 -35.77
N ARG A 49 22.35 -11.74 -35.40
CA ARG A 49 21.14 -10.99 -35.06
C ARG A 49 21.12 -9.63 -35.73
N GLU A 50 19.95 -9.02 -35.68
CA GLU A 50 19.75 -7.60 -35.94
C GLU A 50 19.68 -6.82 -34.63
N ARG A 51 20.08 -5.56 -34.68
CA ARG A 51 20.13 -4.62 -33.56
C ARG A 51 21.17 -5.00 -32.48
N THR A 52 21.16 -6.17 -31.86
CA THR A 52 22.08 -6.53 -30.75
C THR A 52 22.97 -7.72 -31.10
N PHE A 53 24.10 -7.86 -30.40
CA PHE A 53 24.89 -9.08 -30.45
C PHE A 53 24.14 -10.26 -29.80
N PRO A 54 24.20 -11.47 -30.39
CA PRO A 54 23.81 -12.70 -29.72
C PRO A 54 24.52 -12.86 -28.37
N LEU A 55 23.76 -13.15 -27.31
CA LEU A 55 24.31 -13.43 -25.98
C LEU A 55 24.60 -14.92 -25.76
N GLY A 56 23.95 -15.80 -26.51
CA GLY A 56 24.12 -17.26 -26.44
C GLY A 56 24.13 -17.91 -27.82
N PRO A 57 24.48 -19.21 -27.89
CA PRO A 57 24.62 -19.95 -29.15
C PRO A 57 23.30 -20.18 -29.89
N ASP A 58 22.15 -20.03 -29.21
CA ASP A 58 20.81 -20.17 -29.79
C ASP A 58 20.07 -18.82 -29.89
N ASP A 59 20.74 -17.72 -29.55
CA ASP A 59 20.18 -16.37 -29.55
C ASP A 59 20.31 -15.73 -30.94
N GLY A 60 19.57 -16.23 -31.93
CA GLY A 60 19.53 -15.63 -33.27
C GLY A 60 19.50 -16.64 -34.42
N VAL A 61 19.94 -16.19 -35.59
CA VAL A 61 20.06 -17.03 -36.78
C VAL A 61 21.45 -17.65 -36.81
N VAL A 62 21.53 -18.98 -36.74
CA VAL A 62 22.80 -19.70 -36.90
C VAL A 62 23.21 -19.65 -38.38
N VAL A 63 24.37 -19.05 -38.65
CA VAL A 63 24.93 -18.89 -40.00
C VAL A 63 25.95 -19.99 -40.31
N HIS A 64 26.63 -20.49 -39.28
CA HIS A 64 27.55 -21.62 -39.35
C HIS A 64 27.42 -22.44 -38.07
N ASP A 65 27.35 -23.76 -38.21
CA ASP A 65 27.07 -24.70 -37.13
C ASP A 65 28.33 -25.50 -36.75
N GLU A 66 28.43 -25.89 -35.48
CA GLU A 66 29.56 -26.63 -34.91
C GLU A 66 29.76 -28.02 -35.51
N THR A 67 28.73 -28.59 -36.16
CA THR A 67 28.85 -29.85 -36.91
C THR A 67 29.59 -29.70 -38.23
N ALA A 68 29.74 -28.46 -38.73
CA ALA A 68 30.51 -28.15 -39.93
C ALA A 68 32.01 -28.01 -39.59
N PRO A 69 32.90 -28.08 -40.60
CA PRO A 69 34.34 -27.95 -40.37
C PRO A 69 34.70 -26.69 -39.58
N VAL A 70 35.68 -26.83 -38.68
CA VAL A 70 36.25 -25.69 -37.96
C VAL A 70 36.88 -24.73 -38.98
N VAL A 71 36.34 -23.52 -39.03
CA VAL A 71 36.80 -22.44 -39.91
C VAL A 71 37.28 -21.25 -39.08
N ASP A 72 38.04 -20.37 -39.71
CA ASP A 72 38.47 -19.06 -39.18
C ASP A 72 37.97 -17.89 -40.05
N ARG A 73 37.23 -18.22 -41.12
CA ARG A 73 36.63 -17.31 -42.08
C ARG A 73 35.29 -17.86 -42.57
N LEU A 74 34.31 -16.98 -42.74
CA LEU A 74 32.98 -17.30 -43.28
C LEU A 74 32.46 -16.14 -44.15
N VAL A 75 31.69 -16.44 -45.20
CA VAL A 75 30.94 -15.42 -45.95
C VAL A 75 29.45 -15.66 -45.73
N ASP A 76 28.79 -14.69 -45.10
CA ASP A 76 27.34 -14.68 -44.94
C ASP A 76 26.70 -13.99 -46.15
N THR A 77 25.70 -14.63 -46.76
CA THR A 77 25.11 -14.22 -48.06
C THR A 77 23.61 -14.02 -47.96
N GLY A 78 23.00 -13.37 -48.97
CA GLY A 78 21.55 -13.14 -49.00
C GLY A 78 21.06 -12.10 -47.99
N LEU A 79 21.93 -11.19 -47.56
CA LEU A 79 21.63 -10.19 -46.55
C LEU A 79 20.75 -9.07 -47.10
N THR A 80 19.89 -8.53 -46.24
CA THR A 80 19.07 -7.37 -46.61
C THR A 80 19.96 -6.13 -46.66
N PRO A 81 19.98 -5.37 -47.78
CA PRO A 81 20.81 -4.18 -47.87
C PRO A 81 20.46 -3.12 -46.84
N LEU A 82 21.42 -2.24 -46.56
CA LEU A 82 21.28 -1.13 -45.59
C LEU A 82 20.90 -1.61 -44.18
N THR A 83 21.15 -2.87 -43.86
CA THR A 83 20.89 -3.45 -42.54
C THR A 83 22.21 -3.82 -41.88
N ARG A 84 22.40 -3.40 -40.64
CA ARG A 84 23.58 -3.74 -39.86
C ARG A 84 23.33 -5.05 -39.11
N TYR A 85 24.16 -6.05 -39.40
CA TYR A 85 24.11 -7.35 -38.77
C TYR A 85 25.18 -7.46 -37.69
N TYR A 86 24.84 -8.17 -36.62
CA TYR A 86 25.65 -8.36 -35.44
C TYR A 86 25.95 -9.86 -35.29
N TYR A 87 27.22 -10.19 -35.16
CA TYR A 87 27.71 -11.55 -35.11
C TYR A 87 28.43 -11.82 -33.79
N THR A 88 28.17 -12.99 -33.22
CA THR A 88 28.99 -13.57 -32.14
C THR A 88 29.49 -14.93 -32.60
N VAL A 89 30.79 -15.14 -32.48
CA VAL A 89 31.44 -16.43 -32.79
C VAL A 89 31.64 -17.18 -31.49
N PHE A 90 31.14 -18.41 -31.43
CA PHE A 90 31.27 -19.29 -30.28
C PHE A 90 32.20 -20.45 -30.64
N SER A 91 33.20 -20.70 -29.82
CA SER A 91 33.98 -21.94 -29.88
C SER A 91 33.31 -23.03 -29.06
N TYR A 92 33.30 -24.25 -29.57
CA TYR A 92 32.71 -25.41 -28.91
C TYR A 92 33.78 -26.44 -28.55
N ASP A 93 33.78 -26.90 -27.31
CA ASP A 93 34.74 -27.88 -26.78
C ASP A 93 34.17 -29.28 -26.58
N GLY A 94 32.95 -29.54 -27.09
CA GLY A 94 32.24 -30.81 -26.94
C GLY A 94 31.27 -30.85 -25.76
N THR A 95 31.36 -29.88 -24.84
CA THR A 95 30.47 -29.77 -23.68
C THR A 95 29.78 -28.41 -23.65
N ASP A 96 30.55 -27.33 -23.81
CA ASP A 96 30.08 -25.95 -23.65
C ASP A 96 30.50 -25.04 -24.82
N PHE A 97 29.75 -23.95 -24.99
CA PHE A 97 30.08 -22.86 -25.91
C PHE A 97 30.76 -21.70 -25.18
N HIS A 98 31.86 -21.21 -25.74
CA HIS A 98 32.65 -20.12 -25.16
C HIS A 98 32.69 -18.92 -26.11
N ALA A 99 32.36 -17.73 -25.60
CA ALA A 99 32.50 -16.46 -26.32
C ALA A 99 32.73 -15.30 -25.36
N GLY A 100 33.77 -14.51 -25.63
CA GLY A 100 34.13 -13.29 -24.91
C GLY A 100 33.80 -12.02 -25.70
N GLU A 101 34.18 -10.86 -25.17
CA GLU A 101 33.93 -9.57 -25.83
C GLU A 101 34.63 -9.46 -27.20
N GLY A 102 35.83 -10.05 -27.31
CA GLY A 102 36.60 -10.10 -28.56
C GLY A 102 36.04 -11.02 -29.65
N ALA A 103 34.97 -11.76 -29.34
CA ALA A 103 34.31 -12.71 -30.24
C ALA A 103 33.16 -12.08 -31.05
N ARG A 104 32.99 -10.76 -30.97
CA ARG A 104 31.84 -10.03 -31.52
C ARG A 104 32.26 -9.07 -32.62
N ALA A 105 31.48 -9.02 -33.71
CA ALA A 105 31.68 -8.04 -34.79
C ALA A 105 30.37 -7.62 -35.43
N SER A 106 30.32 -6.42 -36.02
CA SER A 106 29.16 -5.96 -36.78
C SER A 106 29.58 -5.31 -38.09
N ALA A 107 28.76 -5.47 -39.12
CA ALA A 107 28.96 -4.82 -40.41
C ALA A 107 27.63 -4.45 -41.06
N LEU A 108 27.67 -3.41 -41.89
CA LEU A 108 26.54 -2.96 -42.70
C LEU A 108 26.50 -3.79 -43.99
N ALA A 109 25.40 -4.49 -44.27
CA ALA A 109 25.18 -5.11 -45.57
C ALA A 109 24.94 -4.02 -46.63
N THR A 110 25.74 -4.01 -47.69
CA THR A 110 25.64 -3.04 -48.80
C THR A 110 24.79 -3.59 -49.95
N ASP A 111 24.43 -2.74 -50.91
CA ASP A 111 23.78 -3.16 -52.16
C ASP A 111 24.70 -2.87 -53.33
N GLU A 112 24.59 -3.65 -54.40
CA GLU A 112 25.30 -3.39 -55.66
C GLU A 112 24.63 -2.27 -56.49
N HIS A 113 23.39 -1.89 -56.15
CA HIS A 113 22.57 -0.86 -56.82
C HIS A 113 22.38 -1.05 -58.34
N GLY A 114 22.82 -2.19 -58.89
CA GLY A 114 22.79 -2.51 -60.31
C GLY A 114 23.53 -1.52 -61.21
N LEU A 115 24.54 -0.78 -60.69
CA LEU A 115 25.19 0.31 -61.43
C LEU A 115 25.91 -0.19 -62.69
N GLY A 116 26.68 -1.28 -62.59
CA GLY A 116 27.36 -1.88 -63.73
C GLY A 116 26.40 -2.30 -64.85
N GLU A 117 25.27 -2.89 -64.48
CA GLU A 117 24.23 -3.30 -65.42
C GLU A 117 23.54 -2.10 -66.09
N ARG A 118 23.30 -1.02 -65.34
CA ARG A 118 22.75 0.22 -65.91
C ARG A 118 23.73 0.87 -66.89
N LEU A 119 25.02 0.94 -66.55
CA LEU A 119 26.05 1.47 -67.44
C LEU A 119 26.20 0.61 -68.70
N TYR A 120 26.19 -0.71 -68.56
CA TYR A 120 26.27 -1.63 -69.69
C TYR A 120 25.10 -1.45 -70.66
N ARG A 121 23.86 -1.28 -70.15
CA ARG A 121 22.68 -0.99 -70.97
C ARG A 121 22.70 0.37 -71.65
N LEU A 122 23.46 1.34 -71.13
CA LEU A 122 23.64 2.66 -71.76
C LEU A 122 24.69 2.66 -72.88
N LEU A 123 25.49 1.59 -73.01
CA LEU A 123 26.45 1.48 -74.10
C LEU A 123 25.74 1.28 -75.46
N PRO A 124 26.31 1.79 -76.56
CA PRO A 124 25.83 1.48 -77.91
C PRO A 124 25.66 -0.02 -78.17
N ALA A 125 24.63 -0.40 -78.93
CA ALA A 125 24.27 -1.80 -79.18
C ALA A 125 25.41 -2.64 -79.79
N VAL A 126 26.34 -2.01 -80.53
CA VAL A 126 27.52 -2.70 -81.08
C VAL A 126 28.40 -3.28 -79.97
N HIS A 127 28.62 -2.55 -78.88
CA HIS A 127 29.44 -3.03 -77.75
C HIS A 127 28.74 -4.12 -76.96
N GLN A 128 27.40 -4.04 -76.84
CA GLN A 128 26.63 -5.10 -76.16
C GLN A 128 26.58 -6.40 -76.96
N ARG A 129 26.58 -6.30 -78.30
CA ARG A 129 26.54 -7.46 -79.21
C ARG A 129 27.90 -8.16 -79.30
N GLU A 130 28.98 -7.39 -79.34
CA GLU A 130 30.35 -7.94 -79.43
C GLU A 130 30.86 -8.46 -78.07
N ASP A 131 30.23 -8.07 -76.95
CA ASP A 131 30.57 -8.56 -75.62
C ASP A 131 30.05 -9.98 -75.34
N ARG A 132 30.65 -10.96 -76.03
CA ARG A 132 30.34 -12.38 -75.87
C ARG A 132 31.17 -13.05 -74.76
N PRO A 133 30.66 -14.15 -74.16
CA PRO A 133 31.46 -14.97 -73.26
C PRO A 133 32.69 -15.54 -73.98
N LEU A 134 33.75 -15.79 -73.21
CA LEU A 134 34.94 -16.47 -73.71
C LEU A 134 34.60 -17.92 -74.06
N ARG A 135 35.09 -18.38 -75.20
CA ARG A 135 34.95 -19.79 -75.61
C ARG A 135 35.95 -20.67 -74.83
N PRO A 136 35.70 -21.98 -74.67
CA PRO A 136 36.57 -22.86 -73.89
C PRO A 136 38.03 -22.88 -74.36
N ASP A 137 38.27 -22.79 -75.67
CA ASP A 137 39.59 -22.66 -76.30
C ASP A 137 40.28 -21.34 -75.93
N GLU A 138 39.52 -20.23 -75.90
CA GLU A 138 40.02 -18.92 -75.50
C GLU A 138 40.36 -18.87 -74.00
N VAL A 139 39.59 -19.58 -73.15
CA VAL A 139 39.88 -19.71 -71.71
C VAL A 139 41.16 -20.52 -71.49
N HIS A 140 41.34 -21.63 -72.22
CA HIS A 140 42.53 -22.48 -72.08
C HIS A 140 43.84 -21.79 -72.53
N ALA A 141 43.73 -20.76 -73.38
CA ALA A 141 44.86 -19.94 -73.83
C ALA A 141 45.26 -18.83 -72.83
N LEU A 142 44.50 -18.61 -71.75
CA LEU A 142 44.81 -17.60 -70.73
C LEU A 142 45.85 -18.09 -69.72
N ASP A 143 46.44 -17.16 -68.97
CA ASP A 143 47.33 -17.47 -67.86
C ASP A 143 46.62 -18.38 -66.82
N PRO A 144 47.29 -19.41 -66.25
CA PRO A 144 46.67 -20.33 -65.31
C PRO A 144 46.00 -19.64 -64.09
N GLY A 145 46.57 -18.53 -63.63
CA GLY A 145 45.98 -17.73 -62.56
C GLY A 145 44.65 -17.05 -62.97
N VAL A 146 44.52 -16.64 -64.23
CA VAL A 146 43.29 -16.06 -64.79
C VAL A 146 42.25 -17.14 -65.06
N GLN A 147 42.67 -18.32 -65.50
CA GLN A 147 41.80 -19.49 -65.66
C GLN A 147 41.14 -19.85 -64.33
N GLU A 148 41.93 -19.92 -63.25
CA GLU A 148 41.41 -20.20 -61.91
C GLU A 148 40.50 -19.08 -61.40
N ALA A 149 40.87 -17.81 -61.61
CA ALA A 149 40.02 -16.68 -61.25
C ALA A 149 38.65 -16.72 -61.96
N LEU A 150 38.62 -17.08 -63.26
CA LEU A 150 37.37 -17.25 -64.01
C LEU A 150 36.55 -18.45 -63.51
N ARG A 151 37.20 -19.53 -63.08
CA ARG A 151 36.53 -20.74 -62.56
C ARG A 151 35.77 -20.45 -61.26
N VAL A 152 36.33 -19.59 -60.40
CA VAL A 152 35.79 -19.27 -59.07
C VAL A 152 34.69 -18.18 -59.13
N LEU A 153 34.45 -17.55 -60.29
CA LEU A 153 33.39 -16.55 -60.44
C LEU A 153 31.98 -17.12 -60.22
N PRO A 154 31.03 -16.29 -59.75
CA PRO A 154 29.61 -16.65 -59.71
C PRO A 154 29.08 -17.10 -61.08
N PRO A 155 28.15 -18.07 -61.14
CA PRO A 155 27.59 -18.59 -62.41
C PRO A 155 27.09 -17.50 -63.37
N GLN A 156 26.50 -16.44 -62.82
CA GLN A 156 25.94 -15.31 -63.54
C GLN A 156 27.02 -14.46 -64.24
N LEU A 157 28.22 -14.37 -63.66
CA LEU A 157 29.36 -13.64 -64.23
C LEU A 157 30.24 -14.51 -65.13
N ARG A 158 30.25 -15.83 -64.91
CA ARG A 158 30.92 -16.80 -65.81
C ARG A 158 30.34 -16.75 -67.22
N GLY A 159 29.02 -16.66 -67.33
CA GLY A 159 28.30 -16.54 -68.61
C GLY A 159 28.20 -15.12 -69.18
N ALA A 160 28.79 -14.11 -68.54
CA ALA A 160 28.76 -12.73 -69.03
C ALA A 160 29.90 -12.46 -70.03
N GLY A 161 29.78 -11.41 -70.83
CA GLY A 161 30.89 -10.90 -71.63
C GLY A 161 31.98 -10.24 -70.78
N GLN A 162 33.17 -10.04 -71.37
CA GLN A 162 34.32 -9.45 -70.67
C GLN A 162 34.07 -8.00 -70.24
N LEU A 163 33.42 -7.20 -71.10
CA LEU A 163 33.12 -5.79 -70.83
C LEU A 163 32.09 -5.65 -69.72
N ARG A 164 31.04 -6.48 -69.72
CA ARG A 164 30.05 -6.53 -68.64
C ARG A 164 30.69 -6.90 -67.31
N ARG A 165 31.59 -7.90 -67.28
CA ARG A 165 32.37 -8.24 -66.07
C ARG A 165 33.22 -7.07 -65.58
N PHE A 166 33.91 -6.38 -66.49
CA PHE A 166 34.72 -5.21 -66.16
C PHE A 166 33.87 -4.10 -65.53
N LEU A 167 32.73 -3.75 -66.12
CA LEU A 167 31.84 -2.71 -65.58
C LEU A 167 31.27 -3.10 -64.22
N THR A 168 30.91 -4.37 -64.00
CA THR A 168 30.47 -4.86 -62.69
C THR A 168 31.58 -4.68 -61.64
N ALA A 169 32.82 -5.08 -61.96
CA ALA A 169 33.95 -4.90 -61.04
C ALA A 169 34.28 -3.42 -60.79
N ALA A 170 34.27 -2.58 -61.84
CA ALA A 170 34.61 -1.16 -61.75
C ALA A 170 33.57 -0.36 -60.94
N THR A 171 32.30 -0.77 -60.96
CA THR A 171 31.22 -0.08 -60.25
C THR A 171 30.95 -0.60 -58.84
N ALA A 172 31.47 -1.77 -58.47
CA ALA A 172 31.25 -2.38 -57.16
C ALA A 172 31.66 -1.46 -55.98
N PRO A 173 32.80 -0.73 -56.01
CA PRO A 173 33.12 0.26 -54.97
C PRO A 173 32.13 1.43 -54.89
N LEU A 174 31.51 1.82 -56.01
CA LEU A 174 30.49 2.89 -56.02
C LEU A 174 29.20 2.43 -55.33
N GLY A 175 28.82 1.16 -55.48
CA GLY A 175 27.71 0.55 -54.75
C GLY A 175 27.95 0.60 -53.24
N LEU A 176 29.16 0.21 -52.79
CA LEU A 176 29.59 0.34 -51.41
C LEU A 176 29.48 1.79 -50.91
N MET A 177 30.08 2.75 -51.63
CA MET A 177 30.05 4.18 -51.28
C MET A 177 28.62 4.69 -51.14
N ARG A 178 27.76 4.37 -52.12
CA ARG A 178 26.35 4.77 -52.08
C ARG A 178 25.61 4.17 -50.89
N SER A 179 25.77 2.88 -50.60
CA SER A 179 25.15 2.27 -49.42
C SER A 179 25.64 2.88 -48.12
N THR A 180 26.93 3.22 -48.00
CA THR A 180 27.44 3.92 -46.81
C THR A 180 26.86 5.33 -46.67
N ALA A 181 26.71 6.07 -47.77
CA ALA A 181 26.08 7.39 -47.78
C ALA A 181 24.59 7.31 -47.40
N GLU A 182 23.85 6.35 -47.94
CA GLU A 182 22.43 6.13 -47.60
C GLU A 182 22.24 5.74 -46.13
N ALA A 183 23.20 4.99 -45.57
CA ALA A 183 23.20 4.57 -44.17
C ALA A 183 23.51 5.71 -43.17
N LEU A 184 24.06 6.85 -43.61
CA LEU A 184 24.27 8.02 -42.72
C LEU A 184 22.97 8.50 -42.07
N ARG A 185 21.82 8.33 -42.75
CA ARG A 185 20.50 8.65 -42.17
C ARG A 185 20.17 7.81 -40.94
N GLN A 186 20.75 6.61 -40.82
CA GLN A 186 20.53 5.70 -39.69
C GLN A 186 21.29 6.14 -38.43
N LEU A 187 22.21 7.11 -38.53
CA LEU A 187 22.95 7.60 -37.37
C LEU A 187 22.04 8.28 -36.33
N HIS A 188 20.86 8.77 -36.73
CA HIS A 188 19.86 9.34 -35.82
C HIS A 188 18.85 8.31 -35.30
N ASP A 189 18.86 7.09 -35.82
CA ASP A 189 17.96 6.02 -35.41
C ASP A 189 18.63 5.14 -34.35
N VAL A 190 18.16 5.26 -33.10
CA VAL A 190 18.69 4.52 -31.95
C VAL A 190 18.70 3.01 -32.19
N ASP A 191 17.74 2.45 -32.94
CA ASP A 191 17.65 1.01 -33.20
C ASP A 191 18.66 0.51 -34.24
N ARG A 192 19.10 1.39 -35.15
CA ARG A 192 19.90 1.02 -36.33
C ARG A 192 21.33 1.51 -36.27
N VAL A 193 21.60 2.54 -35.48
CA VAL A 193 22.94 3.09 -35.29
C VAL A 193 23.91 2.02 -34.78
N ALA A 194 25.17 2.12 -35.21
CA ALA A 194 26.22 1.27 -34.69
C ALA A 194 26.49 1.58 -33.20
N PRO A 195 26.82 0.56 -32.38
CA PRO A 195 26.97 0.72 -30.93
C PRO A 195 27.97 1.81 -30.54
N ASP A 196 29.04 1.99 -31.32
CA ASP A 196 30.09 2.98 -31.07
C ASP A 196 29.58 4.43 -31.08
N TYR A 197 28.47 4.70 -31.78
CA TYR A 197 27.86 6.04 -31.83
C TYR A 197 26.69 6.20 -30.83
N LEU A 198 26.24 5.13 -30.14
CA LEU A 198 25.22 5.26 -29.09
C LEU A 198 25.61 6.25 -27.99
N PRO A 199 26.86 6.28 -27.48
CA PRO A 199 27.28 7.28 -26.50
C PRO A 199 27.21 8.71 -27.03
N LEU A 200 27.41 8.93 -28.33
CA LEU A 200 27.31 10.25 -28.94
C LEU A 200 25.85 10.71 -29.04
N LEU A 201 24.94 9.80 -29.42
CA LEU A 201 23.50 10.07 -29.37
C LEU A 201 23.00 10.34 -27.95
N ALA A 202 23.48 9.56 -26.98
CA ALA A 202 23.17 9.78 -25.59
C ALA A 202 23.67 11.16 -25.12
N ALA A 203 24.89 11.56 -25.52
CA ALA A 203 25.46 12.86 -25.19
C ALA A 203 24.63 14.06 -25.73
N PHE A 204 23.93 13.93 -26.86
CA PHE A 204 22.99 14.95 -27.33
C PHE A 204 21.82 15.17 -26.36
N LEU A 205 21.44 14.14 -25.60
CA LEU A 205 20.44 14.22 -24.53
C LEU A 205 21.08 14.56 -23.18
N ASP A 206 22.37 14.87 -23.15
CA ASP A 206 23.22 14.93 -21.97
C ASP A 206 23.18 13.60 -21.17
N TRP A 207 22.74 12.49 -21.75
CA TRP A 207 22.61 11.18 -21.10
C TRP A 207 23.93 10.40 -21.14
N ARG A 208 24.34 9.79 -20.02
CA ARG A 208 25.52 8.91 -19.96
C ARG A 208 25.07 7.45 -20.01
N THR A 209 25.37 6.76 -21.10
CA THR A 209 25.09 5.32 -21.26
C THR A 209 26.11 4.46 -20.53
N ASP A 210 25.63 3.41 -19.86
CA ASP A 210 26.50 2.40 -19.27
C ASP A 210 26.99 1.41 -20.34
N ARG A 211 28.30 1.40 -20.57
CA ARG A 211 28.92 0.55 -21.61
C ARG A 211 29.06 -0.91 -21.19
N THR A 212 28.93 -1.21 -19.90
CA THR A 212 28.98 -2.60 -19.38
C THR A 212 27.71 -3.37 -19.73
N LEU A 213 26.61 -2.66 -20.00
CA LEU A 213 25.34 -3.27 -20.35
C LEU A 213 25.33 -3.79 -21.81
N PRO A 214 24.54 -4.84 -22.10
CA PRO A 214 24.29 -5.27 -23.46
C PRO A 214 23.72 -4.13 -24.34
N VAL A 215 24.04 -4.14 -25.64
CA VAL A 215 23.67 -3.07 -26.58
C VAL A 215 22.16 -2.79 -26.61
N TYR A 216 21.31 -3.82 -26.49
CA TYR A 216 19.86 -3.61 -26.44
C TYR A 216 19.42 -2.80 -25.19
N SER A 217 20.05 -3.04 -24.03
CA SER A 217 19.79 -2.28 -22.81
C SER A 217 20.24 -0.84 -22.96
N GLN A 218 21.42 -0.60 -23.53
CA GLN A 218 21.91 0.77 -23.82
C GLN A 218 20.94 1.54 -24.73
N ARG A 219 20.38 0.89 -25.76
CA ARG A 219 19.36 1.52 -26.62
C ARG A 219 18.09 1.88 -25.86
N ASN A 220 17.63 0.97 -25.01
CA ASN A 220 16.47 1.21 -24.17
C ASN A 220 16.72 2.36 -23.16
N GLU A 221 17.96 2.56 -22.70
CA GLU A 221 18.31 3.74 -21.91
C GLU A 221 18.13 5.03 -22.69
N VAL A 222 18.73 5.13 -23.89
CA VAL A 222 18.62 6.32 -24.74
C VAL A 222 17.16 6.62 -25.11
N ARG A 223 16.35 5.59 -25.38
CA ARG A 223 14.91 5.74 -25.68
C ARG A 223 14.11 6.21 -24.46
N ALA A 224 14.43 5.71 -23.27
CA ALA A 224 13.71 6.04 -22.04
C ALA A 224 14.08 7.42 -21.49
N ALA A 225 15.28 7.92 -21.78
CA ALA A 225 15.81 9.17 -21.23
C ALA A 225 14.84 10.37 -21.34
N PRO A 226 14.20 10.69 -22.49
CA PRO A 226 13.26 11.80 -22.59
C PRO A 226 12.06 11.69 -21.63
N HIS A 227 11.53 10.48 -21.41
CA HIS A 227 10.43 10.27 -20.47
C HIS A 227 10.89 10.47 -19.01
N LEU A 228 12.11 10.04 -18.68
CA LEU A 228 12.69 10.23 -17.35
C LEU A 228 12.94 11.72 -17.04
N TYR A 229 13.37 12.52 -18.01
CA TYR A 229 13.51 13.98 -17.83
C TYR A 229 12.19 14.69 -17.61
N ARG A 230 11.10 14.24 -18.24
CA ARG A 230 9.77 14.83 -18.02
C ARG A 230 9.21 14.57 -16.62
N GLY A 231 9.70 13.52 -15.96
CA GLY A 231 9.30 13.13 -14.61
C GLY A 231 10.21 13.62 -13.49
N VAL A 232 11.18 14.51 -13.76
CA VAL A 232 12.13 15.03 -12.74
C VAL A 232 11.35 15.56 -11.53
N GLY A 233 11.80 15.21 -10.32
CA GLY A 233 11.16 15.62 -9.07
C GLY A 233 9.87 14.88 -8.70
N THR A 234 9.42 13.90 -9.49
CA THR A 234 8.26 13.07 -9.12
C THR A 234 8.68 11.78 -8.40
N VAL A 235 7.92 11.37 -7.38
CA VAL A 235 8.15 10.12 -6.63
C VAL A 235 8.17 8.88 -7.54
N PRO A 236 7.24 8.70 -8.51
CA PRO A 236 7.28 7.55 -9.41
C PRO A 236 8.55 7.49 -10.27
N ASN A 237 9.06 8.64 -10.71
CA ASN A 237 10.29 8.70 -11.51
C ASN A 237 11.52 8.39 -10.67
N LEU A 238 11.63 8.96 -9.45
CA LEU A 238 12.70 8.62 -8.51
C LEU A 238 12.75 7.11 -8.25
N ARG A 239 11.59 6.48 -8.03
CA ARG A 239 11.50 5.03 -7.87
C ARG A 239 11.97 4.27 -9.11
N SER A 240 11.47 4.64 -10.29
CA SER A 240 11.85 3.99 -11.55
C SER A 240 13.36 4.06 -11.80
N ILE A 241 13.97 5.21 -11.52
CA ILE A 241 15.39 5.44 -11.68
C ILE A 241 16.20 4.59 -10.70
N VAL A 242 15.90 4.65 -9.40
CA VAL A 242 16.67 3.89 -8.41
C VAL A 242 16.54 2.39 -8.63
N THR A 243 15.33 1.89 -8.88
CA THR A 243 15.11 0.47 -9.20
C THR A 243 15.80 0.05 -10.49
N ARG A 244 15.85 0.91 -11.53
CA ARG A 244 16.57 0.61 -12.77
C ARG A 244 18.08 0.46 -12.54
N TYR A 245 18.70 1.33 -11.75
CA TYR A 245 20.16 1.33 -11.56
C TYR A 245 20.65 0.36 -10.49
N THR A 246 19.83 0.05 -9.49
CA THR A 246 20.22 -0.83 -8.37
C THR A 246 19.61 -2.22 -8.48
N GLY A 247 18.53 -2.39 -9.24
CA GLY A 247 17.70 -3.59 -9.17
C GLY A 247 16.92 -3.72 -7.84
N TRP A 248 17.07 -2.76 -6.93
CA TRP A 248 16.49 -2.82 -5.59
C TRP A 248 15.14 -2.11 -5.52
N GLN A 249 14.38 -2.47 -4.50
CA GLN A 249 13.12 -1.80 -4.21
C GLN A 249 13.35 -0.56 -3.37
N ILE A 250 12.55 0.45 -3.68
CA ILE A 250 12.62 1.75 -3.03
C ILE A 250 11.24 2.20 -2.59
N GLN A 251 11.16 2.61 -1.33
CA GLN A 251 10.06 3.39 -0.79
C GLN A 251 10.55 4.82 -0.53
N VAL A 252 9.73 5.82 -0.84
CA VAL A 252 10.11 7.24 -0.75
C VAL A 252 9.22 7.93 0.28
N ALA A 253 9.84 8.47 1.33
CA ALA A 253 9.16 9.19 2.41
C ALA A 253 9.51 10.68 2.35
N GLU A 254 8.49 11.54 2.50
CA GLU A 254 8.67 12.98 2.58
C GLU A 254 8.69 13.42 4.06
N TYR A 255 9.86 13.81 4.59
CA TYR A 255 9.97 14.18 6.01
C TYR A 255 9.32 15.51 6.37
N ALA A 256 8.98 16.34 5.38
CA ALA A 256 8.15 17.51 5.58
C ALA A 256 6.83 17.18 6.32
N GLN A 257 6.27 15.99 6.14
CA GLN A 257 5.05 15.54 6.81
C GLN A 257 5.26 15.29 8.32
N HIS A 258 6.40 14.70 8.71
CA HIS A 258 6.78 14.51 10.13
C HIS A 258 7.06 15.85 10.83
N ILE A 259 7.60 16.82 10.10
CA ILE A 259 8.02 18.12 10.63
C ILE A 259 6.86 19.09 10.80
N THR A 260 6.03 19.25 9.76
CA THR A 260 4.92 20.23 9.76
C THR A 260 3.87 19.94 10.82
N ARG A 261 3.84 18.71 11.35
CA ARG A 261 2.81 18.24 12.27
C ARG A 261 3.31 17.86 13.66
N ALA A 262 4.57 18.15 13.96
CA ALA A 262 5.14 17.99 15.30
C ALA A 262 4.39 18.79 16.38
N HIS A 263 3.53 19.75 16.02
CA HIS A 263 2.72 20.50 16.98
C HIS A 263 1.29 19.96 17.17
N HIS A 264 0.88 18.95 16.38
CA HIS A 264 -0.43 18.33 16.53
C HIS A 264 -0.34 17.09 17.42
N ALA A 265 -1.43 16.78 18.12
CA ALA A 265 -1.57 15.48 18.78
C ALA A 265 -1.70 14.37 17.72
N PRO A 266 -1.21 13.14 17.99
CA PRO A 266 -1.41 12.00 17.08
C PRO A 266 -2.89 11.81 16.82
N GLN A 267 -3.29 11.73 15.55
CA GLN A 267 -4.65 11.32 15.24
C GLN A 267 -4.69 9.81 15.10
N GLN A 268 -5.58 9.21 15.87
CA GLN A 268 -5.79 7.78 15.87
C GLN A 268 -6.99 7.48 14.99
N ASN A 269 -6.75 6.74 13.90
CA ASN A 269 -7.81 6.31 13.00
C ASN A 269 -8.53 5.09 13.59
N VAL A 270 -9.73 4.78 13.10
CA VAL A 270 -10.47 3.61 13.58
C VAL A 270 -10.07 2.38 12.78
N PHE A 271 -9.77 1.30 13.50
CA PHE A 271 -9.47 -0.01 12.97
C PHE A 271 -10.32 -1.09 13.64
N ALA A 272 -10.36 -2.28 13.06
CA ALA A 272 -11.11 -3.43 13.58
C ALA A 272 -10.29 -4.72 13.55
N LEU A 273 -10.43 -5.48 14.62
CA LEU A 273 -9.97 -6.87 14.79
C LEU A 273 -11.18 -7.81 14.89
N ARG A 274 -10.99 -9.07 14.52
CA ARG A 274 -11.94 -10.16 14.71
C ARG A 274 -11.32 -11.26 15.57
N GLU A 275 -12.08 -11.72 16.55
CA GLU A 275 -11.76 -12.89 17.38
C GLU A 275 -11.87 -14.19 16.56
N THR A 276 -10.86 -15.04 16.72
CA THR A 276 -10.77 -16.39 16.15
C THR A 276 -10.43 -17.38 17.27
N GLY A 277 -10.54 -18.68 17.01
CA GLY A 277 -10.12 -19.69 17.99
C GLY A 277 -8.63 -19.67 18.34
N ALA A 278 -7.79 -19.04 17.52
CA ALA A 278 -6.34 -18.96 17.70
C ALA A 278 -5.83 -17.59 18.19
N GLY A 279 -6.73 -16.62 18.42
CA GLY A 279 -6.38 -15.24 18.79
C GLY A 279 -7.13 -14.20 17.95
N TRP A 280 -6.50 -13.05 17.70
CA TRP A 280 -7.10 -11.93 16.97
C TRP A 280 -6.43 -11.74 15.62
N VAL A 281 -7.25 -11.48 14.59
CA VAL A 281 -6.80 -11.16 13.24
C VAL A 281 -7.49 -9.89 12.76
N ALA A 282 -6.95 -9.23 11.73
CA ALA A 282 -7.63 -8.11 11.08
C ALA A 282 -9.05 -8.53 10.62
N ALA A 283 -10.07 -7.71 10.92
CA ALA A 283 -11.47 -8.11 10.77
C ALA A 283 -11.90 -8.43 9.31
N GLY A 284 -11.22 -7.79 8.36
CA GLY A 284 -11.37 -7.98 6.92
C GLY A 284 -10.37 -8.97 6.32
N ASP A 285 -9.40 -9.51 7.05
CA ASP A 285 -8.44 -10.47 6.48
C ASP A 285 -9.11 -11.82 6.21
N ALA A 286 -8.85 -12.37 5.01
CA ALA A 286 -9.30 -13.67 4.56
C ALA A 286 -8.21 -14.76 4.67
N ALA A 287 -6.96 -14.40 4.94
CA ALA A 287 -5.83 -15.34 4.91
C ALA A 287 -6.03 -16.54 5.85
N ASP A 288 -6.53 -16.32 7.06
CA ASP A 288 -6.82 -17.39 8.03
C ASP A 288 -7.90 -18.36 7.53
N LEU A 289 -8.98 -17.85 6.96
CA LEU A 289 -10.07 -18.65 6.40
C LEU A 289 -9.63 -19.49 5.19
N LEU A 290 -8.70 -18.95 4.39
CA LEU A 290 -8.15 -19.63 3.21
C LEU A 290 -6.98 -20.58 3.56
N GLY A 291 -6.54 -20.61 4.82
CA GLY A 291 -5.47 -21.50 5.30
C GLY A 291 -4.04 -20.98 5.07
N PHE A 292 -3.85 -19.66 5.00
CA PHE A 292 -2.56 -18.99 4.86
C PHE A 292 -2.08 -18.30 6.16
N ALA A 293 -2.62 -18.69 7.31
CA ALA A 293 -2.17 -18.18 8.61
C ALA A 293 -0.73 -18.67 8.93
N PRO A 294 0.07 -17.90 9.72
CA PRO A 294 1.39 -18.33 10.16
C PRO A 294 1.39 -19.76 10.74
N PRO A 295 2.36 -20.61 10.36
CA PRO A 295 3.55 -20.31 9.57
C PRO A 295 3.35 -20.40 8.03
N ASN A 296 2.15 -20.66 7.52
CA ASN A 296 1.89 -20.92 6.10
C ASN A 296 1.72 -19.65 5.24
N THR A 297 2.64 -18.71 5.37
CA THR A 297 2.60 -17.42 4.63
C THR A 297 3.48 -17.42 3.38
N GLY A 298 4.23 -18.50 3.10
CA GLY A 298 4.98 -18.66 1.85
C GLY A 298 6.42 -18.17 1.83
N ALA A 299 7.00 -17.78 2.97
CA ALA A 299 8.33 -17.18 3.06
C ALA A 299 9.41 -17.89 2.19
N GLY A 300 9.73 -17.29 1.04
CA GLY A 300 10.81 -17.72 0.14
C GLY A 300 10.42 -18.69 -0.99
N SER A 301 9.14 -19.05 -1.16
CA SER A 301 8.68 -19.95 -2.23
C SER A 301 7.88 -19.21 -3.30
N ALA A 302 7.99 -19.61 -4.57
CA ALA A 302 7.13 -19.13 -5.65
C ALA A 302 5.67 -19.62 -5.51
N THR A 303 5.48 -20.71 -4.77
CA THR A 303 4.19 -21.40 -4.62
C THR A 303 3.83 -21.57 -3.15
N VAL A 304 2.58 -21.25 -2.81
CA VAL A 304 2.01 -21.39 -1.46
C VAL A 304 0.67 -22.11 -1.55
N THR A 305 0.46 -23.15 -0.73
CA THR A 305 -0.80 -23.90 -0.71
C THR A 305 -1.47 -23.76 0.65
N GLY A 306 -2.72 -23.31 0.68
CA GLY A 306 -3.50 -23.15 1.90
C GLY A 306 -3.75 -24.48 2.61
N THR A 307 -3.83 -24.46 3.94
CA THR A 307 -4.09 -25.66 4.76
C THR A 307 -5.56 -26.04 4.85
N THR A 308 -6.47 -25.10 4.54
CA THR A 308 -7.92 -25.26 4.72
C THR A 308 -8.59 -25.65 3.41
N SER A 309 -9.46 -26.66 3.45
CA SER A 309 -10.30 -27.05 2.32
C SER A 309 -11.62 -26.28 2.31
N GLY A 310 -12.05 -25.83 1.14
CA GLY A 310 -13.36 -25.19 0.96
C GLY A 310 -14.53 -26.16 1.17
N PRO A 311 -15.78 -25.64 1.29
CA PRO A 311 -16.18 -24.25 1.05
C PRO A 311 -15.75 -23.28 2.16
N PHE A 312 -15.44 -22.04 1.78
CA PHE A 312 -14.92 -21.00 2.68
C PHE A 312 -16.01 -20.03 3.15
N PRO A 313 -16.06 -19.69 4.45
CA PRO A 313 -17.05 -18.77 5.01
C PRO A 313 -16.65 -17.30 4.83
N LEU A 314 -16.49 -16.86 3.58
CA LEU A 314 -16.08 -15.50 3.25
C LEU A 314 -17.24 -14.50 3.41
N ARG A 315 -16.88 -13.23 3.60
CA ARG A 315 -17.83 -12.10 3.63
C ARG A 315 -17.43 -11.11 2.55
N ALA A 316 -18.41 -10.35 2.05
CA ALA A 316 -18.10 -9.24 1.17
C ALA A 316 -17.18 -8.26 1.92
N GLY A 317 -16.27 -7.59 1.22
CA GLY A 317 -15.31 -6.69 1.84
C GLY A 317 -14.11 -7.36 2.50
N MET A 318 -14.05 -8.69 2.59
CA MET A 318 -12.82 -9.38 2.98
C MET A 318 -11.72 -9.19 1.95
N GLU A 319 -10.48 -9.25 2.40
CA GLU A 319 -9.28 -8.92 1.65
C GLU A 319 -8.23 -10.01 1.82
N LEU A 320 -7.49 -10.29 0.75
CA LEU A 320 -6.29 -11.12 0.76
C LEU A 320 -5.13 -10.27 0.23
N THR A 321 -4.10 -10.08 1.05
CA THR A 321 -2.92 -9.29 0.68
C THR A 321 -1.73 -10.19 0.41
N VAL A 322 -1.02 -9.94 -0.68
CA VAL A 322 0.15 -10.72 -1.10
C VAL A 322 1.27 -9.79 -1.57
N SER A 323 2.51 -10.20 -1.37
CA SER A 323 3.70 -9.55 -1.93
C SER A 323 4.46 -10.57 -2.80
N THR A 324 4.97 -10.11 -3.95
CA THR A 324 5.75 -10.95 -4.88
C THR A 324 7.07 -10.28 -5.21
N ASP A 325 8.17 -11.02 -5.20
CA ASP A 325 9.52 -10.53 -5.58
C ASP A 325 9.95 -9.26 -4.84
N GLY A 326 9.50 -9.12 -3.58
CA GLY A 326 9.68 -7.94 -2.74
C GLY A 326 8.81 -6.73 -3.10
N ALA A 327 8.02 -6.83 -4.19
CA ALA A 327 7.12 -5.76 -4.60
C ALA A 327 6.15 -5.43 -3.46
N GLY A 328 5.72 -4.16 -3.42
CA GLY A 328 4.80 -3.70 -2.39
C GLY A 328 3.54 -4.57 -2.33
N PRO A 329 2.96 -4.74 -1.13
CA PRO A 329 1.79 -5.59 -0.93
C PRO A 329 0.65 -5.17 -1.86
N VAL A 330 0.02 -6.15 -2.51
CA VAL A 330 -1.14 -5.99 -3.36
C VAL A 330 -2.32 -6.73 -2.73
N THR A 331 -3.46 -6.07 -2.65
CA THR A 331 -4.66 -6.59 -1.99
C THR A 331 -5.74 -6.91 -3.01
N ALA A 332 -6.29 -8.13 -2.94
CA ALA A 332 -7.52 -8.50 -3.62
C ALA A 332 -8.69 -8.46 -2.64
N ARG A 333 -9.83 -7.91 -3.05
CA ARG A 333 -11.03 -7.75 -2.22
C ARG A 333 -12.18 -8.60 -2.74
N PHE A 334 -12.76 -9.42 -1.88
CA PHE A 334 -13.90 -10.27 -2.21
C PHE A 334 -15.20 -9.45 -2.21
N ALA A 335 -15.87 -9.41 -3.35
CA ALA A 335 -17.20 -8.83 -3.51
C ALA A 335 -18.27 -9.92 -3.37
N ARG A 336 -19.48 -9.53 -2.98
CA ARG A 336 -20.63 -10.45 -2.88
C ARG A 336 -20.91 -11.20 -4.20
N GLY A 337 -20.56 -10.58 -5.34
CA GLY A 337 -20.70 -11.12 -6.67
C GLY A 337 -19.72 -12.23 -7.05
N ASP A 338 -18.64 -12.42 -6.27
CA ASP A 338 -17.53 -13.31 -6.64
C ASP A 338 -17.84 -14.81 -6.52
N ALA A 339 -18.88 -15.17 -5.77
CA ALA A 339 -19.38 -16.53 -5.62
C ALA A 339 -20.92 -16.56 -5.66
N VAL A 340 -21.52 -17.74 -5.88
CA VAL A 340 -22.97 -17.94 -5.78
C VAL A 340 -23.43 -17.73 -4.33
N ASN A 341 -22.69 -18.31 -3.38
CA ASN A 341 -22.84 -18.06 -1.94
C ASN A 341 -21.48 -17.76 -1.35
N LEU A 342 -21.19 -16.49 -1.10
CA LEU A 342 -19.88 -16.07 -0.58
C LEU A 342 -19.58 -16.64 0.82
N GLY A 343 -20.62 -16.86 1.64
CA GLY A 343 -20.50 -17.51 2.95
C GLY A 343 -20.25 -19.02 2.88
N ALA A 344 -20.23 -19.60 1.68
CA ALA A 344 -19.84 -20.97 1.41
C ALA A 344 -19.11 -21.06 0.05
N ALA A 345 -18.17 -20.13 -0.18
CA ALA A 345 -17.51 -19.99 -1.47
C ALA A 345 -16.67 -21.22 -1.79
N THR A 346 -16.88 -21.81 -2.96
CA THR A 346 -16.05 -22.93 -3.41
C THR A 346 -14.65 -22.45 -3.76
N THR A 347 -13.67 -23.35 -3.66
CA THR A 347 -12.27 -23.05 -4.00
C THR A 347 -12.10 -22.57 -5.44
N ALA A 348 -12.92 -23.08 -6.37
CA ALA A 348 -12.93 -22.65 -7.76
C ALA A 348 -13.44 -21.21 -7.92
N GLU A 349 -14.50 -20.83 -7.20
CA GLU A 349 -15.02 -19.45 -7.20
C GLU A 349 -14.00 -18.48 -6.61
N VAL A 350 -13.36 -18.84 -5.49
CA VAL A 350 -12.30 -18.04 -4.87
C VAL A 350 -11.11 -17.87 -5.83
N ALA A 351 -10.63 -18.96 -6.45
CA ALA A 351 -9.54 -18.88 -7.42
C ALA A 351 -9.89 -17.98 -8.61
N ALA A 352 -11.12 -18.09 -9.14
CA ALA A 352 -11.59 -17.24 -10.22
C ALA A 352 -11.67 -15.76 -9.80
N ALA A 353 -12.07 -15.46 -8.56
CA ALA A 353 -12.10 -14.10 -8.02
C ALA A 353 -10.70 -13.50 -7.90
N LEU A 354 -9.74 -14.26 -7.38
CA LEU A 354 -8.36 -13.83 -7.23
C LEU A 354 -7.68 -13.61 -8.60
N ASN A 355 -7.88 -14.52 -9.57
CA ASN A 355 -7.32 -14.38 -10.92
C ASN A 355 -7.88 -13.20 -11.72
N ARG A 356 -9.04 -12.64 -11.33
CA ARG A 356 -9.54 -11.38 -11.92
C ARG A 356 -8.82 -10.15 -11.40
N GLN A 357 -8.30 -10.20 -10.17
CA GLN A 357 -7.74 -9.05 -9.47
C GLN A 357 -6.21 -9.04 -9.47
N PHE A 358 -5.59 -10.21 -9.33
CA PHE A 358 -4.15 -10.34 -9.41
C PHE A 358 -3.69 -10.60 -10.84
N VAL A 359 -2.64 -9.88 -11.25
CA VAL A 359 -2.04 -9.99 -12.58
C VAL A 359 -0.71 -10.75 -12.55
N HIS A 360 -0.04 -10.80 -11.38
CA HIS A 360 1.32 -11.33 -11.20
C HIS A 360 1.37 -12.73 -10.55
N LEU A 361 0.20 -13.32 -10.26
CA LEU A 361 0.09 -14.67 -9.73
C LEU A 361 -1.11 -15.39 -10.32
N THR A 362 -1.14 -16.70 -10.14
CA THR A 362 -2.26 -17.55 -10.53
C THR A 362 -2.74 -18.34 -9.32
N ALA A 363 -4.03 -18.20 -9.03
CA ALA A 363 -4.74 -18.98 -8.04
C ALA A 363 -5.35 -20.23 -8.68
N THR A 364 -5.13 -21.40 -8.09
CA THR A 364 -5.64 -22.69 -8.55
C THR A 364 -6.30 -23.48 -7.43
N ALA A 365 -7.36 -24.22 -7.76
CA ALA A 365 -7.95 -25.19 -6.84
C ALA A 365 -7.20 -26.52 -7.01
N VAL A 366 -6.54 -26.98 -5.95
CA VAL A 366 -5.83 -28.27 -5.94
C VAL A 366 -6.76 -29.42 -5.51
N PRO A 367 -6.45 -30.68 -5.89
CA PRO A 367 -7.18 -31.86 -5.42
C PRO A 367 -7.32 -31.86 -3.89
N GLY A 368 -8.55 -32.06 -3.39
CA GLY A 368 -8.87 -31.94 -1.97
C GLY A 368 -9.45 -30.58 -1.55
N GLY A 369 -9.74 -29.68 -2.49
CA GLY A 369 -10.49 -28.44 -2.24
C GLY A 369 -9.67 -27.32 -1.60
N ARG A 370 -8.33 -27.40 -1.64
CA ARG A 370 -7.44 -26.37 -1.11
C ARG A 370 -7.07 -25.35 -2.19
N LEU A 371 -6.76 -24.13 -1.77
CA LEU A 371 -6.33 -23.04 -2.65
C LEU A 371 -4.82 -23.02 -2.76
N ARG A 372 -4.27 -22.97 -3.98
CA ARG A 372 -2.84 -22.78 -4.24
C ARG A 372 -2.63 -21.47 -4.98
N LEU A 373 -1.63 -20.70 -4.57
CA LEU A 373 -1.18 -19.47 -5.21
C LEU A 373 0.22 -19.71 -5.79
N ASP A 374 0.37 -19.46 -7.09
CA ASP A 374 1.62 -19.60 -7.83
C ASP A 374 2.01 -18.22 -8.39
N ALA A 375 3.13 -17.64 -7.96
CA ALA A 375 3.66 -16.41 -8.56
C ALA A 375 4.23 -16.67 -9.95
N HIS A 376 4.13 -15.70 -10.86
CA HIS A 376 4.72 -15.80 -12.20
C HIS A 376 6.25 -15.64 -12.21
N GLY A 377 6.85 -15.26 -11.07
CA GLY A 377 8.29 -15.10 -10.85
C GLY A 377 8.64 -15.06 -9.35
N GLY A 378 9.87 -15.46 -9.05
CA GLY A 378 10.55 -15.44 -7.73
C GLY A 378 9.74 -15.89 -6.50
N THR A 379 9.58 -15.03 -5.48
CA THR A 379 9.03 -15.41 -4.16
C THR A 379 7.66 -14.78 -3.90
N LEU A 380 6.73 -15.55 -3.36
CA LEU A 380 5.41 -15.13 -2.92
C LEU A 380 5.33 -15.11 -1.39
N ARG A 381 4.74 -14.06 -0.83
CA ARG A 381 4.36 -14.02 0.58
C ARG A 381 2.92 -13.54 0.73
N VAL A 382 2.14 -14.27 1.51
CA VAL A 382 0.82 -13.82 1.98
C VAL A 382 1.05 -12.91 3.19
N GLU A 383 0.59 -11.68 3.09
CA GLU A 383 0.71 -10.69 4.16
C GLU A 383 -0.52 -10.76 5.05
N ALA A 384 -0.30 -10.87 6.36
CA ALA A 384 -1.35 -10.81 7.37
C ALA A 384 -1.36 -9.40 7.97
N PRO A 385 -2.29 -8.52 7.56
CA PRO A 385 -2.41 -7.21 8.20
C PRO A 385 -2.75 -7.40 9.67
N GLU A 386 -2.12 -6.63 10.55
CA GLU A 386 -2.36 -6.75 11.99
C GLU A 386 -3.74 -6.23 12.39
N SER A 387 -4.33 -5.27 11.65
CA SER A 387 -5.69 -4.76 11.87
C SER A 387 -6.30 -4.18 10.59
N SER A 388 -7.62 -4.27 10.42
CA SER A 388 -8.33 -3.71 9.25
C SER A 388 -8.71 -2.25 9.45
N LEU A 389 -8.43 -1.40 8.48
CA LEU A 389 -8.84 0.00 8.50
C LEU A 389 -10.37 0.12 8.40
N VAL A 390 -10.98 0.94 9.27
CA VAL A 390 -12.42 1.22 9.26
C VAL A 390 -12.71 2.60 8.67
N THR A 391 -12.04 3.64 9.16
CA THR A 391 -12.25 5.00 8.67
C THR A 391 -11.06 5.91 8.89
N LEU A 392 -10.85 6.83 7.93
CA LEU A 392 -9.92 7.95 7.98
C LEU A 392 -10.65 9.30 8.09
N ASP A 393 -11.96 9.26 8.29
CA ASP A 393 -12.82 10.44 8.22
C ASP A 393 -12.62 11.30 9.49
N GLY A 394 -12.11 12.53 9.30
CA GLY A 394 -12.21 13.61 10.28
C GLY A 394 -11.42 13.46 11.60
N ALA A 395 -10.25 12.82 11.62
CA ALA A 395 -9.43 12.75 12.84
C ALA A 395 -10.20 12.20 14.06
N PRO A 396 -10.57 10.91 14.09
CA PRO A 396 -11.45 10.37 15.13
C PRO A 396 -10.96 10.66 16.56
N ARG A 397 -11.87 11.14 17.43
CA ARG A 397 -11.62 11.47 18.83
C ARG A 397 -12.64 10.84 19.77
N GLY A 398 -12.24 10.74 21.04
CA GLY A 398 -13.11 10.27 22.13
C GLY A 398 -13.42 8.77 22.07
N ARG A 399 -14.43 8.36 22.84
CA ARG A 399 -14.92 6.98 22.88
C ARG A 399 -15.59 6.60 21.55
N LEU A 400 -15.35 5.36 21.11
CA LEU A 400 -16.13 4.72 20.04
C LEU A 400 -17.41 4.13 20.66
N SER A 401 -18.58 4.48 20.13
CA SER A 401 -19.86 3.94 20.58
C SER A 401 -20.50 3.11 19.49
N VAL A 402 -20.75 1.83 19.75
CA VAL A 402 -21.29 0.90 18.75
C VAL A 402 -22.70 0.47 19.14
N VAL A 403 -23.62 0.54 18.20
CA VAL A 403 -25.01 0.10 18.38
C VAL A 403 -25.34 -1.02 17.41
N PRO A 404 -25.63 -2.25 17.88
CA PRO A 404 -26.07 -3.35 17.02
C PRO A 404 -27.35 -2.98 16.26
N ALA A 405 -27.41 -3.37 14.98
CA ALA A 405 -28.52 -3.13 14.07
C ALA A 405 -29.03 -4.44 13.41
N GLY A 406 -28.64 -5.59 13.96
CA GLY A 406 -28.93 -6.93 13.45
C GLY A 406 -27.78 -7.88 13.74
N ALA A 407 -27.90 -9.13 13.32
CA ALA A 407 -26.87 -10.15 13.57
C ALA A 407 -25.55 -9.85 12.86
N ALA A 408 -25.57 -9.20 11.69
CA ALA A 408 -24.39 -8.86 10.88
C ALA A 408 -24.32 -7.35 10.54
N ALA A 409 -24.95 -6.51 11.35
CA ALA A 409 -25.01 -5.07 11.12
C ALA A 409 -24.88 -4.29 12.43
N PHE A 410 -24.20 -3.16 12.39
CA PHE A 410 -24.09 -2.22 13.51
C PHE A 410 -23.85 -0.80 13.00
N ARG A 411 -23.99 0.18 13.89
CA ARG A 411 -23.68 1.58 13.61
C ARG A 411 -22.59 2.05 14.58
N LEU A 412 -21.52 2.60 14.04
CA LEU A 412 -20.42 3.20 14.79
C LEU A 412 -20.66 4.70 14.90
N PHE A 413 -20.75 5.21 16.13
CA PHE A 413 -20.77 6.63 16.44
C PHE A 413 -19.41 7.03 16.99
N HIS A 414 -18.83 8.09 16.44
CA HIS A 414 -17.55 8.64 16.90
C HIS A 414 -17.52 10.15 16.71
N ALA A 415 -16.73 10.86 17.53
CA ALA A 415 -16.46 12.27 17.29
C ALA A 415 -15.34 12.41 16.27
N VAL A 416 -15.38 13.49 15.49
CA VAL A 416 -14.34 13.94 14.58
C VAL A 416 -13.96 15.38 14.94
N ALA A 417 -12.70 15.71 14.79
CA ALA A 417 -12.23 17.09 14.89
C ALA A 417 -12.08 17.68 13.48
N ASP A 418 -12.40 18.97 13.31
CA ASP A 418 -12.07 19.66 12.07
C ASP A 418 -10.53 19.76 11.96
N PRO A 419 -9.89 19.12 10.97
CA PRO A 419 -8.44 19.20 10.79
C PRO A 419 -7.95 20.58 10.36
N LEU A 420 -8.84 21.45 9.84
CA LEU A 420 -8.53 22.83 9.43
C LEU A 420 -8.98 23.88 10.45
N GLY A 421 -9.79 23.48 11.44
CA GLY A 421 -10.13 24.34 12.55
C GLY A 421 -8.87 24.73 13.32
N PRO A 422 -8.71 25.99 13.75
CA PRO A 422 -7.58 26.38 14.59
C PRO A 422 -7.61 25.52 15.84
N VAL A 423 -6.73 24.52 15.89
CA VAL A 423 -6.48 23.76 17.11
C VAL A 423 -5.93 24.79 18.07
N ASP A 424 -6.77 25.29 18.98
CA ASP A 424 -6.27 26.11 20.06
C ASP A 424 -5.32 25.23 20.86
N ASN A 425 -4.02 25.40 20.57
CA ASN A 425 -2.93 24.56 21.03
C ASN A 425 -2.91 24.44 22.55
N ARG A 426 -3.60 25.32 23.29
CA ARG A 426 -3.78 25.21 24.74
C ARG A 426 -4.63 24.03 25.18
N ALA A 427 -5.67 23.62 24.46
CA ALA A 427 -6.53 22.50 24.87
C ALA A 427 -5.84 21.16 24.66
N ALA A 428 -5.17 20.98 23.51
CA ALA A 428 -4.30 19.83 23.26
C ALA A 428 -3.10 19.83 24.22
N ARG A 429 -2.48 21.00 24.50
CA ARG A 429 -1.46 21.13 25.54
C ARG A 429 -1.98 20.86 26.94
N ARG A 430 -3.27 21.02 27.26
CA ARG A 430 -3.84 20.66 28.58
C ARG A 430 -4.27 19.19 28.66
N ALA A 431 -4.64 18.59 27.53
CA ALA A 431 -4.88 17.14 27.44
C ALA A 431 -3.56 16.34 27.47
N VAL A 432 -2.49 16.89 26.89
CA VAL A 432 -1.12 16.35 26.90
C VAL A 432 -0.36 16.74 28.17
N ALA A 433 -0.49 17.99 28.64
CA ALA A 433 -0.11 18.39 30.00
C ALA A 433 -1.25 18.06 30.96
N GLY A 434 -1.66 16.78 30.98
CA GLY A 434 -2.56 16.26 31.99
C GLY A 434 -2.23 16.91 33.32
N ASP A 435 -3.27 17.45 33.98
CA ASP A 435 -3.19 18.23 35.22
C ASP A 435 -1.87 17.97 35.91
N ALA A 436 -0.99 18.98 35.87
CA ALA A 436 0.39 18.91 36.30
C ALA A 436 0.49 17.95 37.48
N PHE A 437 1.36 16.93 37.36
CA PHE A 437 1.79 16.15 38.52
C PHE A 437 1.89 17.11 39.70
N PRO A 438 1.06 16.99 40.75
CA PRO A 438 1.45 17.59 42.00
C PRO A 438 2.73 16.83 42.34
N ARG A 439 3.88 17.48 42.13
CA ARG A 439 5.07 17.10 42.88
C ARG A 439 4.59 17.04 44.33
N PRO A 440 4.88 15.96 45.08
CA PRO A 440 4.62 15.98 46.50
C PRO A 440 5.27 17.27 47.04
N PRO A 441 4.62 18.00 47.97
CA PRO A 441 5.32 19.08 48.64
C PRO A 441 6.61 18.45 49.18
N VAL A 442 7.76 18.97 48.75
CA VAL A 442 9.02 18.65 49.39
C VAL A 442 8.84 19.16 50.82
N VAL A 443 8.60 18.25 51.75
CA VAL A 443 8.67 18.55 53.17
C VAL A 443 10.13 18.85 53.44
N GLY A 444 10.50 20.13 53.46
CA GLY A 444 11.88 20.51 53.82
C GLY A 444 12.44 21.83 53.33
N ASP A 445 11.67 22.78 52.77
CA ASP A 445 12.24 24.12 52.49
C ASP A 445 11.49 25.25 53.22
N PRO A 446 11.94 25.64 54.43
CA PRO A 446 11.38 26.75 55.17
C PRO A 446 11.97 28.06 54.63
N GLY A 447 11.41 28.63 53.55
CA GLY A 447 12.02 29.87 53.05
C GLY A 447 11.43 30.66 51.90
N ARG A 448 10.26 30.35 51.31
CA ARG A 448 9.74 31.18 50.19
C ARG A 448 8.38 31.83 50.48
N PRO A 449 8.25 33.18 50.43
CA PRO A 449 6.99 33.87 50.61
C PRO A 449 6.01 33.56 49.46
N ALA A 450 4.74 33.35 49.83
CA ALA A 450 3.64 33.03 48.94
C ALA A 450 3.07 34.28 48.25
N ASP A 451 3.84 34.90 47.36
CA ASP A 451 3.33 35.91 46.40
C ASP A 451 3.45 35.35 44.98
N GLY A 452 2.50 34.49 44.60
CA GLY A 452 2.28 34.04 43.23
C GLY A 452 1.19 34.88 42.55
N PRO A 453 1.30 35.15 41.23
CA PRO A 453 0.30 35.96 40.53
C PRO A 453 -1.07 35.27 40.55
N THR A 454 -2.12 36.07 40.72
CA THR A 454 -3.54 35.66 40.63
C THR A 454 -3.79 34.75 39.43
N PRO A 455 -4.60 33.67 39.57
CA PRO A 455 -4.88 32.75 38.48
C PRO A 455 -5.48 33.51 37.29
N ALA A 456 -4.77 33.48 36.16
CA ALA A 456 -5.24 34.13 34.95
C ALA A 456 -6.61 33.57 34.53
N PRO A 457 -7.58 34.41 34.13
CA PRO A 457 -8.89 33.95 33.70
C PRO A 457 -8.77 32.99 32.51
N PHE A 458 -9.50 31.89 32.60
CA PHE A 458 -9.62 30.86 31.57
C PHE A 458 -10.15 31.48 30.27
N VAL A 459 -9.35 31.44 29.21
CA VAL A 459 -9.82 31.72 27.84
C VAL A 459 -10.32 30.39 27.25
N PRO A 460 -11.60 30.29 26.84
CA PRO A 460 -12.20 29.05 26.35
C PRO A 460 -11.65 28.65 24.98
N ALA A 461 -11.42 27.35 24.77
CA ALA A 461 -11.32 26.81 23.43
C ALA A 461 -12.75 26.64 22.88
N GLU A 462 -12.99 27.11 21.65
CA GLU A 462 -14.26 26.83 20.98
C GLU A 462 -14.42 25.32 20.75
N PRO A 463 -15.66 24.80 20.77
CA PRO A 463 -15.92 23.38 20.65
C PRO A 463 -15.88 22.96 19.18
N VAL A 464 -14.71 22.55 18.71
CA VAL A 464 -14.49 22.12 17.32
C VAL A 464 -14.56 20.60 17.24
N GLY A 465 -15.77 20.05 17.27
CA GLY A 465 -16.02 18.62 17.09
C GLY A 465 -17.39 18.35 16.48
N GLN A 466 -17.47 17.37 15.58
CA GLN A 466 -18.72 16.91 14.99
C GLN A 466 -18.89 15.42 15.28
N ILE A 467 -20.12 14.99 15.58
CA ILE A 467 -20.41 13.57 15.74
C ILE A 467 -20.68 12.98 14.36
N GLN A 468 -20.10 11.82 14.08
CA GLN A 468 -20.29 11.06 12.84
C GLN A 468 -20.93 9.72 13.17
N VAL A 469 -21.77 9.23 12.26
CA VAL A 469 -22.23 7.85 12.25
C VAL A 469 -21.74 7.15 11.00
N LYS A 470 -21.11 5.99 11.17
CA LYS A 470 -20.67 5.11 10.09
C LYS A 470 -21.36 3.74 10.24
N PRO A 471 -22.23 3.35 9.30
CA PRO A 471 -22.92 2.06 9.36
C PRO A 471 -22.03 0.95 8.81
N TYR A 472 -22.18 -0.24 9.37
CA TYR A 472 -21.63 -1.49 8.84
C TYR A 472 -22.78 -2.48 8.65
N ARG A 473 -22.84 -3.12 7.49
CA ARG A 473 -23.81 -4.19 7.20
C ARG A 473 -23.25 -5.20 6.22
N ASP A 474 -23.41 -6.47 6.53
CA ASP A 474 -23.18 -7.61 5.61
C ASP A 474 -21.80 -7.60 4.92
N GLY A 475 -20.75 -7.20 5.64
CA GLY A 475 -19.38 -7.16 5.12
C GLY A 475 -18.90 -5.78 4.67
N GLN A 476 -19.77 -4.77 4.66
CA GLN A 476 -19.45 -3.48 4.09
C GLN A 476 -19.66 -2.31 5.04
N TRP A 477 -18.77 -1.34 4.91
CA TRP A 477 -18.87 -0.04 5.55
C TRP A 477 -19.60 0.94 4.64
N GLY A 478 -20.63 1.59 5.17
CA GLY A 478 -21.26 2.74 4.52
C GLY A 478 -20.47 4.03 4.73
N SER A 479 -20.96 5.10 4.11
CA SER A 479 -20.38 6.44 4.25
C SER A 479 -20.58 7.00 5.66
N SER A 480 -19.61 7.76 6.14
CA SER A 480 -19.76 8.49 7.41
C SER A 480 -20.70 9.68 7.19
N THR A 481 -21.70 9.83 8.06
CA THR A 481 -22.68 10.91 7.98
C THR A 481 -22.55 11.84 9.20
N PRO A 482 -22.38 13.16 9.00
CA PRO A 482 -22.35 14.13 10.09
C PRO A 482 -23.70 14.23 10.78
N LEU A 483 -23.69 14.30 12.10
CA LEU A 483 -24.87 14.49 12.95
C LEU A 483 -24.81 15.86 13.65
N PHE A 484 -24.72 15.86 14.98
CA PHE A 484 -24.73 17.07 15.80
C PHE A 484 -23.30 17.63 16.01
N PRO A 485 -23.15 18.95 16.22
CA PRO A 485 -21.94 19.51 16.79
C PRO A 485 -21.81 19.05 18.25
N GLY A 486 -20.60 18.72 18.68
CA GLY A 486 -20.37 18.22 20.03
C GLY A 486 -19.20 17.25 20.15
N GLY A 487 -18.98 16.79 21.38
CA GLY A 487 -17.89 15.89 21.75
C GLY A 487 -18.26 14.41 21.71
N GLU A 488 -17.79 13.69 22.74
CA GLU A 488 -17.82 12.23 22.84
C GLU A 488 -19.24 11.64 22.78
N PRO A 489 -19.56 10.79 21.79
CA PRO A 489 -20.88 10.20 21.66
C PRO A 489 -21.04 8.94 22.54
N ALA A 490 -22.23 8.75 23.08
CA ALA A 490 -22.68 7.52 23.71
C ALA A 490 -24.08 7.18 23.21
N ALA A 491 -24.22 6.02 22.59
CA ALA A 491 -25.46 5.59 21.96
C ALA A 491 -25.93 4.22 22.48
N ALA A 492 -27.25 4.07 22.62
CA ALA A 492 -27.89 2.83 23.02
C ALA A 492 -29.10 2.52 22.13
N ALA A 493 -29.29 1.23 21.83
CA ALA A 493 -30.46 0.76 21.10
C ALA A 493 -31.73 0.87 21.95
N LEU A 494 -32.82 1.28 21.32
CA LEU A 494 -34.16 1.32 21.88
C LEU A 494 -35.10 0.48 20.99
N PRO A 495 -36.07 -0.26 21.60
CA PRO A 495 -37.08 -0.95 20.83
C PRO A 495 -37.95 0.04 20.04
N PRO A 496 -38.61 -0.41 18.97
CA PRO A 496 -39.65 0.33 18.29
C PRO A 496 -40.69 0.91 19.26
N ALA A 497 -41.27 2.05 18.90
CA ALA A 497 -42.34 2.68 19.70
C ALA A 497 -43.66 1.87 19.65
N GLY A 498 -43.78 0.92 18.72
CA GLY A 498 -44.91 0.03 18.56
C GLY A 498 -44.63 -1.04 17.49
N PRO A 499 -45.50 -2.05 17.34
CA PRO A 499 -45.34 -3.10 16.33
C PRO A 499 -45.29 -2.51 14.91
N GLY A 500 -44.35 -2.98 14.09
CA GLY A 500 -44.19 -2.54 12.69
C GLY A 500 -43.57 -1.14 12.53
N LEU A 501 -43.21 -0.45 13.61
CA LEU A 501 -42.43 0.78 13.55
C LEU A 501 -40.92 0.48 13.55
N PRO A 502 -40.10 1.39 13.02
CA PRO A 502 -38.64 1.23 13.03
C PRO A 502 -38.05 1.17 14.43
N ALA A 503 -36.88 0.54 14.53
CA ALA A 503 -36.04 0.59 15.73
C ALA A 503 -35.60 2.03 16.04
N ARG A 504 -35.22 2.28 17.28
CA ARG A 504 -34.82 3.61 17.75
C ARG A 504 -33.43 3.57 18.36
N ILE A 505 -32.77 4.72 18.40
CA ILE A 505 -31.47 4.90 19.04
C ILE A 505 -31.56 6.14 19.93
N LEU A 506 -31.11 6.02 21.17
CA LEU A 506 -30.80 7.17 22.01
C LEU A 506 -29.33 7.49 21.82
N LEU A 507 -29.02 8.73 21.42
CA LEU A 507 -27.66 9.25 21.33
C LEU A 507 -27.52 10.39 22.35
N ALA A 508 -26.52 10.30 23.21
CA ALA A 508 -26.12 11.34 24.14
C ALA A 508 -24.69 11.79 23.85
N TRP A 509 -24.37 13.06 24.11
CA TRP A 509 -23.03 13.61 23.92
C TRP A 509 -22.77 14.79 24.86
N VAL A 510 -21.49 15.10 25.10
CA VAL A 510 -21.11 16.33 25.80
C VAL A 510 -21.10 17.47 24.80
N ASP A 511 -21.97 18.44 25.00
CA ASP A 511 -21.93 19.72 24.31
C ASP A 511 -20.89 20.64 24.96
N ARG A 512 -20.10 21.30 24.11
CA ARG A 512 -18.98 22.19 24.48
C ARG A 512 -18.01 21.60 25.53
N PRO A 513 -17.44 20.40 25.28
CA PRO A 513 -16.61 19.70 26.25
C PRO A 513 -15.40 20.53 26.68
N GLY A 514 -14.98 20.39 27.94
CA GLY A 514 -13.83 21.12 28.50
C GLY A 514 -14.10 22.58 28.90
N THR A 515 -15.35 23.05 28.75
CA THR A 515 -15.79 24.38 29.21
C THR A 515 -16.58 24.28 30.52
N PRO A 516 -16.66 25.35 31.35
CA PRO A 516 -17.53 25.36 32.52
C PRO A 516 -19.01 25.21 32.15
N ASP A 517 -19.38 25.57 30.93
CA ASP A 517 -20.74 25.49 30.41
C ASP A 517 -21.06 24.12 29.77
N ALA A 518 -20.15 23.14 29.86
CA ALA A 518 -20.37 21.81 29.29
C ALA A 518 -21.61 21.15 29.90
N ARG A 519 -22.40 20.51 29.05
CA ARG A 519 -23.67 19.86 29.41
C ARG A 519 -23.86 18.60 28.58
N ILE A 520 -24.57 17.63 29.11
CA ILE A 520 -24.96 16.46 28.33
C ILE A 520 -26.23 16.82 27.55
N LEU A 521 -26.18 16.64 26.23
CA LEU A 521 -27.35 16.64 25.36
C LEU A 521 -27.71 15.21 25.00
N PHE A 522 -28.98 14.97 24.70
CA PHE A 522 -29.43 13.72 24.11
C PHE A 522 -30.50 13.94 23.05
N SER A 523 -30.60 13.00 22.12
CA SER A 523 -31.68 12.92 21.14
C SER A 523 -32.07 11.45 20.92
N VAL A 524 -33.34 11.21 20.60
CA VAL A 524 -33.85 9.90 20.21
C VAL A 524 -34.17 9.94 18.72
N GLY A 525 -33.57 9.03 17.95
CA GLY A 525 -33.77 8.92 16.52
C GLY A 525 -34.46 7.61 16.14
N ALA A 526 -35.29 7.65 15.09
CA ALA A 526 -35.87 6.45 14.47
C ALA A 526 -35.01 6.02 13.28
N THR A 527 -34.61 4.75 13.22
CA THR A 527 -33.75 4.24 12.14
C THR A 527 -34.58 3.86 10.91
N ALA A 528 -34.13 4.13 9.70
CA ALA A 528 -34.74 3.52 8.52
C ALA A 528 -34.32 2.05 8.37
N ASP A 529 -35.20 1.24 7.79
CA ASP A 529 -34.84 -0.10 7.31
C ASP A 529 -34.18 0.02 5.92
N PRO A 530 -33.19 -0.84 5.61
CA PRO A 530 -32.60 -0.87 4.27
C PRO A 530 -33.65 -1.16 3.20
N ALA A 531 -33.66 -0.36 2.15
CA ALA A 531 -34.61 -0.47 1.05
C ALA A 531 -34.01 -1.23 -0.15
N PRO A 532 -34.81 -2.01 -0.88
CA PRO A 532 -34.41 -2.63 -2.13
C PRO A 532 -34.30 -1.61 -3.27
N ALA A 533 -33.62 -1.99 -4.36
CA ALA A 533 -33.72 -1.29 -5.62
C ALA A 533 -35.11 -1.53 -6.23
N VAL A 534 -35.79 -0.45 -6.62
CA VAL A 534 -37.15 -0.52 -7.14
C VAL A 534 -37.22 0.17 -8.50
N LEU A 535 -37.64 -0.56 -9.52
CA LEU A 535 -37.98 -0.04 -10.84
C LEU A 535 -39.49 -0.07 -11.01
N THR A 536 -40.07 1.02 -11.51
CA THR A 536 -41.49 1.08 -11.84
C THR A 536 -41.65 1.46 -13.30
N GLY A 537 -42.30 0.59 -14.06
CA GLY A 537 -42.69 0.85 -15.44
C GLY A 537 -43.76 1.94 -15.52
N ARG A 538 -43.85 2.63 -16.66
CA ARG A 538 -44.84 3.70 -16.89
C ARG A 538 -46.07 3.24 -17.69
N ALA A 539 -46.07 2.02 -18.21
CA ALA A 539 -47.19 1.45 -18.95
C ALA A 539 -48.16 0.74 -17.99
N GLY A 540 -49.46 0.86 -18.24
CA GLY A 540 -50.51 0.12 -17.53
C GLY A 540 -51.02 -1.06 -18.35
N THR A 541 -51.67 -2.01 -17.69
CA THR A 541 -52.33 -3.16 -18.35
C THR A 541 -53.47 -2.72 -19.28
N PRO A 542 -53.70 -3.39 -20.43
CA PRO A 542 -52.97 -4.55 -20.97
C PRO A 542 -51.66 -4.19 -21.67
N PHE A 543 -50.67 -5.09 -21.60
CA PHE A 543 -49.33 -4.85 -22.18
C PHE A 543 -49.21 -5.42 -23.61
N PRO A 544 -48.76 -4.63 -24.61
CA PRO A 544 -48.59 -5.11 -25.97
C PRO A 544 -47.30 -5.93 -26.11
N LEU A 545 -47.28 -7.16 -25.60
CA LEU A 545 -46.11 -8.05 -25.61
C LEU A 545 -46.19 -9.05 -26.79
N PRO A 546 -45.35 -8.91 -27.84
CA PRO A 546 -45.29 -9.90 -28.92
C PRO A 546 -44.83 -11.27 -28.40
N HIS A 547 -45.28 -12.34 -29.05
CA HIS A 547 -44.85 -13.71 -28.73
C HIS A 547 -43.32 -13.87 -28.82
N GLY A 548 -42.72 -14.46 -27.79
CA GLY A 548 -41.27 -14.69 -27.73
C GLY A 548 -40.46 -13.46 -27.30
N SER A 549 -41.11 -12.33 -26.99
CA SER A 549 -40.45 -11.16 -26.40
C SER A 549 -39.78 -11.51 -25.08
N PHE A 550 -38.76 -10.75 -24.68
CA PHE A 550 -38.06 -11.00 -23.43
C PHE A 550 -37.59 -9.71 -22.76
N LEU A 551 -37.45 -9.79 -21.44
CA LEU A 551 -36.89 -8.75 -20.59
C LEU A 551 -35.57 -9.24 -20.00
N LEU A 552 -34.48 -8.54 -20.29
CA LEU A 552 -33.16 -8.79 -19.73
C LEU A 552 -32.90 -7.82 -18.58
N VAL A 553 -32.66 -8.36 -17.39
CA VAL A 553 -32.37 -7.59 -16.17
C VAL A 553 -30.99 -7.95 -15.64
N ARG A 554 -30.25 -6.94 -15.20
CA ARG A 554 -28.93 -7.05 -14.57
C ARG A 554 -29.01 -6.71 -13.08
N ASP A 555 -28.25 -7.43 -12.27
CA ASP A 555 -28.01 -7.10 -10.86
C ASP A 555 -26.77 -6.21 -10.65
N ALA A 556 -26.46 -5.94 -9.38
CA ALA A 556 -25.29 -5.20 -8.93
C ALA A 556 -23.94 -5.83 -9.31
N ALA A 557 -23.90 -7.14 -9.56
CA ALA A 557 -22.71 -7.84 -10.02
C ALA A 557 -22.60 -7.88 -11.55
N GLY A 558 -23.53 -7.22 -12.27
CA GLY A 558 -23.60 -7.21 -13.72
C GLY A 558 -24.10 -8.51 -14.33
N ARG A 559 -24.56 -9.47 -13.51
CA ARG A 559 -25.10 -10.75 -13.99
C ARG A 559 -26.44 -10.48 -14.65
N ALA A 560 -26.60 -10.92 -15.90
CA ALA A 560 -27.82 -10.71 -16.67
C ALA A 560 -28.71 -11.96 -16.64
N ARG A 561 -30.01 -11.78 -16.43
CA ARG A 561 -31.01 -12.85 -16.53
C ARG A 561 -32.16 -12.41 -17.40
N ALA A 562 -32.51 -13.24 -18.38
CA ALA A 562 -33.61 -12.98 -19.29
C ALA A 562 -34.87 -13.71 -18.83
N ALA A 563 -36.01 -13.03 -18.89
CA ALA A 563 -37.34 -13.63 -18.82
C ALA A 563 -37.99 -13.50 -20.20
N GLN A 564 -38.09 -14.62 -20.91
CA GLN A 564 -38.84 -14.70 -22.16
C GLN A 564 -40.33 -14.88 -21.86
N PHE A 565 -41.22 -14.28 -22.63
CA PHE A 565 -42.67 -14.39 -22.55
C PHE A 565 -43.20 -15.29 -23.68
N ALA A 566 -43.94 -16.34 -23.34
CA ALA A 566 -44.58 -17.26 -24.27
C ALA A 566 -46.11 -17.04 -24.29
N ALA A 567 -46.76 -17.39 -25.40
CA ALA A 567 -48.22 -17.30 -25.53
C ALA A 567 -48.97 -18.03 -24.41
N THR A 568 -48.45 -19.19 -24.00
CA THR A 568 -49.03 -20.07 -22.99
C THR A 568 -48.96 -19.51 -21.56
N ASP A 569 -48.20 -18.42 -21.36
CA ASP A 569 -48.07 -17.80 -20.04
C ASP A 569 -49.23 -16.84 -19.71
N PHE A 570 -50.04 -16.48 -20.71
CA PHE A 570 -51.10 -15.48 -20.60
C PHE A 570 -52.47 -16.13 -20.74
N ALA A 571 -53.41 -15.77 -19.86
CA ALA A 571 -54.80 -16.21 -19.98
C ALA A 571 -55.47 -15.68 -21.26
N ASP A 572 -55.16 -14.44 -21.64
CA ASP A 572 -55.45 -13.84 -22.94
C ASP A 572 -54.15 -13.34 -23.59
N PRO A 573 -53.58 -14.07 -24.57
CA PRO A 573 -52.35 -13.66 -25.24
C PRO A 573 -52.47 -12.37 -26.06
N ALA A 574 -53.69 -11.93 -26.40
CA ALA A 574 -53.93 -10.67 -27.11
C ALA A 574 -53.98 -9.46 -26.16
N ALA A 575 -54.21 -9.69 -24.86
CA ALA A 575 -54.25 -8.65 -23.83
C ALA A 575 -53.63 -9.13 -22.49
N PRO A 576 -52.30 -9.37 -22.43
CA PRO A 576 -51.60 -9.80 -21.21
C PRO A 576 -51.91 -8.89 -20.02
N SER A 577 -52.44 -9.50 -18.95
CA SER A 577 -52.74 -8.78 -17.72
C SER A 577 -51.47 -8.55 -16.87
N ILE A 578 -51.49 -7.56 -15.97
CA ILE A 578 -50.40 -7.39 -15.00
C ILE A 578 -50.19 -8.63 -14.12
N GLY A 579 -51.26 -9.38 -13.82
CA GLY A 579 -51.19 -10.61 -13.04
C GLY A 579 -50.35 -11.68 -13.75
N ASP A 580 -50.57 -11.87 -15.05
CA ASP A 580 -49.84 -12.85 -15.85
C ASP A 580 -48.36 -12.46 -16.00
N VAL A 581 -48.09 -11.17 -16.29
CA VAL A 581 -46.72 -10.65 -16.41
C VAL A 581 -45.95 -10.80 -15.08
N VAL A 582 -46.59 -10.48 -13.95
CA VAL A 582 -45.99 -10.64 -12.62
C VAL A 582 -45.70 -12.11 -12.32
N ALA A 583 -46.61 -13.03 -12.65
CA ALA A 583 -46.41 -14.46 -12.43
C ALA A 583 -45.21 -15.00 -13.22
N VAL A 584 -45.10 -14.61 -14.50
CA VAL A 584 -43.95 -14.95 -15.36
C VAL A 584 -42.64 -14.46 -14.77
N LEU A 585 -42.58 -13.18 -14.40
CA LEU A 585 -41.34 -12.58 -13.91
C LEU A 585 -40.92 -13.15 -12.55
N ASN A 586 -41.87 -13.40 -11.64
CA ASN A 586 -41.58 -14.04 -10.36
C ASN A 586 -41.10 -15.50 -10.51
N SER A 587 -41.58 -16.21 -11.54
CA SER A 587 -41.12 -17.57 -11.84
C SER A 587 -39.72 -17.57 -12.47
N ARG A 588 -39.51 -16.77 -13.53
CA ARG A 588 -38.29 -16.81 -14.35
C ARG A 588 -37.13 -15.99 -13.77
N LEU A 589 -37.41 -14.95 -12.98
CA LEU A 589 -36.40 -14.11 -12.31
C LEU A 589 -36.35 -14.33 -10.79
N ALA A 590 -36.86 -15.47 -10.31
CA ALA A 590 -36.78 -15.87 -8.90
C ALA A 590 -35.34 -15.77 -8.37
N GLY A 591 -35.18 -15.16 -7.18
CA GLY A 591 -33.90 -14.94 -6.53
C GLY A 591 -33.14 -13.68 -7.00
N LEU A 592 -33.53 -13.07 -8.12
CA LEU A 592 -33.00 -11.79 -8.59
C LEU A 592 -33.87 -10.62 -8.13
N LEU A 593 -35.17 -10.71 -8.43
CA LEU A 593 -36.16 -9.69 -8.12
C LEU A 593 -37.53 -10.31 -7.83
N THR A 594 -38.40 -9.53 -7.21
CA THR A 594 -39.84 -9.78 -7.11
C THR A 594 -40.60 -8.74 -7.93
N ALA A 595 -41.47 -9.20 -8.80
CA ALA A 595 -42.40 -8.39 -9.56
C ALA A 595 -43.72 -8.23 -8.79
N SER A 596 -44.31 -7.05 -8.83
CA SER A 596 -45.63 -6.75 -8.27
C SER A 596 -46.35 -5.69 -9.11
N ALA A 597 -47.66 -5.55 -8.92
CA ALA A 597 -48.40 -4.43 -9.49
C ALA A 597 -48.19 -3.16 -8.65
N ALA A 598 -47.87 -2.04 -9.29
CA ALA A 598 -47.91 -0.71 -8.70
C ALA A 598 -49.34 -0.14 -8.69
N PRO A 599 -49.64 0.87 -7.85
CA PRO A 599 -50.88 1.63 -7.95
C PRO A 599 -51.06 2.17 -9.39
N GLY A 600 -52.18 1.84 -10.04
CA GLY A 600 -52.44 2.20 -11.45
C GLY A 600 -52.16 1.09 -12.48
N GLY A 601 -51.80 -0.13 -12.05
CA GLY A 601 -51.69 -1.29 -12.94
C GLY A 601 -50.36 -1.40 -13.70
N ALA A 602 -49.36 -0.61 -13.32
CA ALA A 602 -48.02 -0.67 -13.86
C ALA A 602 -47.16 -1.75 -13.20
N LEU A 603 -46.10 -2.20 -13.89
CA LEU A 603 -45.18 -3.20 -13.38
C LEU A 603 -44.15 -2.58 -12.42
N ARG A 604 -44.02 -3.14 -11.21
CA ARG A 604 -42.98 -2.80 -10.24
C ARG A 604 -42.04 -3.99 -10.06
N LEU A 605 -40.74 -3.76 -10.27
CA LEU A 605 -39.69 -4.73 -10.02
C LEU A 605 -38.91 -4.31 -8.78
N THR A 606 -38.80 -5.20 -7.81
CA THR A 606 -38.11 -4.96 -6.55
C THR A 606 -36.97 -5.96 -6.42
N SER A 607 -35.74 -5.52 -6.17
CA SER A 607 -34.66 -6.48 -5.97
C SER A 607 -34.92 -7.35 -4.74
N VAL A 608 -34.49 -8.61 -4.78
CA VAL A 608 -34.51 -9.47 -3.58
C VAL A 608 -33.52 -8.95 -2.53
N LEU A 609 -32.44 -8.29 -2.98
CA LEU A 609 -31.48 -7.63 -2.11
C LEU A 609 -31.99 -6.27 -1.65
N THR A 610 -31.68 -5.90 -0.42
CA THR A 610 -31.85 -4.56 0.16
C THR A 610 -30.49 -3.94 0.46
N GLY A 611 -30.43 -2.62 0.64
CA GLY A 611 -29.18 -1.90 0.91
C GLY A 611 -28.65 -1.12 -0.29
N GLY A 612 -27.66 -0.27 -0.07
CA GLY A 612 -27.10 0.60 -1.12
C GLY A 612 -26.29 -0.12 -2.19
N ASP A 613 -26.05 -1.43 -2.05
CA ASP A 613 -25.53 -2.31 -3.08
C ASP A 613 -26.61 -2.92 -3.96
N ALA A 614 -27.88 -2.89 -3.54
CA ALA A 614 -28.95 -3.38 -4.40
C ALA A 614 -28.99 -2.51 -5.66
N ARG A 615 -28.89 -3.16 -6.82
CA ARG A 615 -29.00 -2.52 -8.13
C ARG A 615 -29.88 -3.39 -9.00
N LEU A 616 -30.75 -2.73 -9.75
CA LEU A 616 -31.47 -3.34 -10.86
C LEU A 616 -31.29 -2.46 -12.09
N GLU A 617 -30.96 -3.09 -13.19
CA GLU A 617 -30.92 -2.45 -14.50
C GLU A 617 -31.68 -3.29 -15.52
N VAL A 618 -32.63 -2.68 -16.22
CA VAL A 618 -33.23 -3.26 -17.43
C VAL A 618 -32.34 -2.88 -18.61
N ASP A 619 -31.81 -3.89 -19.32
CA ASP A 619 -30.99 -3.69 -20.50
C ASP A 619 -31.91 -3.32 -21.69
N LEU A 620 -32.05 -2.02 -21.94
CA LEU A 620 -32.96 -1.49 -22.95
C LEU A 620 -32.55 -1.87 -24.38
N ALA A 621 -31.24 -2.06 -24.64
CA ALA A 621 -30.74 -2.35 -25.98
C ALA A 621 -31.07 -3.80 -26.39
N THR A 622 -31.07 -4.71 -25.43
CA THR A 622 -31.26 -6.14 -25.69
C THR A 622 -32.71 -6.58 -25.44
N SER A 623 -33.42 -5.92 -24.53
CA SER A 623 -34.79 -6.32 -24.14
C SER A 623 -35.85 -5.89 -25.16
N THR A 624 -36.53 -6.85 -25.75
CA THR A 624 -37.65 -6.58 -26.68
C THR A 624 -38.95 -6.21 -25.97
N ALA A 625 -39.12 -6.61 -24.70
CA ALA A 625 -40.31 -6.31 -23.90
C ALA A 625 -40.23 -5.00 -23.09
N ALA A 626 -39.05 -4.36 -22.98
CA ALA A 626 -38.85 -3.24 -22.06
C ALA A 626 -39.75 -2.04 -22.35
N ALA A 627 -39.87 -1.63 -23.61
CA ALA A 627 -40.72 -0.51 -24.01
C ALA A 627 -42.22 -0.79 -23.77
N ALA A 628 -42.68 -2.02 -24.07
CA ALA A 628 -44.06 -2.44 -23.84
C ALA A 628 -44.43 -2.46 -22.35
N LEU A 629 -43.48 -2.76 -21.48
CA LEU A 629 -43.62 -2.69 -20.01
C LEU A 629 -43.39 -1.28 -19.44
N GLY A 630 -43.09 -0.29 -20.29
CA GLY A 630 -42.93 1.11 -19.92
C GLY A 630 -41.59 1.44 -19.26
N PHE A 631 -40.53 0.69 -19.56
CA PHE A 631 -39.15 1.03 -19.19
C PHE A 631 -38.44 1.77 -20.31
N GLY A 632 -37.84 2.91 -19.98
CA GLY A 632 -37.02 3.75 -20.86
C GLY A 632 -35.81 4.31 -20.10
N PRO A 633 -35.02 5.21 -20.73
CA PRO A 633 -33.74 5.68 -20.16
C PRO A 633 -33.83 6.27 -18.75
N ASP A 634 -34.97 6.89 -18.40
CA ASP A 634 -35.16 7.57 -17.11
C ASP A 634 -35.63 6.64 -15.97
N ASN A 635 -36.04 5.41 -16.28
CA ASN A 635 -36.58 4.47 -15.29
C ASN A 635 -36.12 3.03 -15.53
N CYS A 636 -34.98 2.83 -16.20
CA CYS A 636 -34.39 1.52 -16.42
C CYS A 636 -33.33 1.13 -15.38
N ARG A 637 -32.92 2.05 -14.49
CA ARG A 637 -31.90 1.80 -13.47
C ARG A 637 -32.38 2.27 -12.10
N ALA A 638 -32.18 1.43 -11.09
CA ALA A 638 -32.49 1.74 -9.71
C ALA A 638 -31.41 1.23 -8.76
N ALA A 639 -31.28 1.95 -7.66
CA ALA A 639 -30.41 1.64 -6.53
C ALA A 639 -31.27 1.46 -5.28
N GLY A 640 -30.91 0.50 -4.42
CA GLY A 640 -31.46 0.43 -3.07
C GLY A 640 -30.81 1.47 -2.16
N ASP A 641 -31.28 1.52 -0.92
CA ASP A 641 -30.76 2.40 0.13
C ASP A 641 -30.33 1.55 1.33
N TRP A 642 -29.24 1.94 1.98
CA TRP A 642 -28.77 1.28 3.19
C TRP A 642 -29.68 1.56 4.40
N GLY A 643 -30.65 2.48 4.34
CA GLY A 643 -31.46 2.80 5.53
C GLY A 643 -30.58 3.35 6.66
N ASP A 644 -29.51 4.04 6.28
CA ASP A 644 -28.53 4.62 7.19
C ASP A 644 -29.04 5.92 7.80
N ARG A 645 -30.08 6.50 7.18
CA ARG A 645 -30.78 7.67 7.69
C ARG A 645 -31.42 7.36 9.05
N ILE A 646 -31.15 8.26 9.99
CA ILE A 646 -31.78 8.26 11.31
C ILE A 646 -32.54 9.57 11.44
N ASP A 647 -33.84 9.46 11.67
CA ASP A 647 -34.72 10.61 11.87
C ASP A 647 -34.67 11.03 13.34
N TRP A 648 -33.76 11.96 13.63
CA TRP A 648 -33.53 12.47 14.98
C TRP A 648 -34.60 13.48 15.41
N ARG A 649 -34.97 13.42 16.69
CA ARG A 649 -35.69 14.51 17.36
C ARG A 649 -34.75 15.66 17.68
N GLU A 650 -35.31 16.82 18.01
CA GLU A 650 -34.53 17.97 18.47
C GLU A 650 -33.70 17.59 19.72
N PRO A 651 -32.39 17.91 19.74
CA PRO A 651 -31.55 17.70 20.91
C PRO A 651 -32.08 18.38 22.17
N GLN A 652 -32.08 17.65 23.29
CA GLN A 652 -32.53 18.16 24.58
C GLN A 652 -31.39 18.08 25.61
N PRO A 653 -31.24 19.08 26.50
CA PRO A 653 -30.31 18.97 27.61
C PRO A 653 -30.79 17.94 28.61
N LEU A 654 -29.84 17.25 29.25
CA LEU A 654 -30.10 16.33 30.36
C LEU A 654 -30.36 17.15 31.64
N PRO A 655 -31.61 17.36 32.08
CA PRO A 655 -31.94 18.42 33.04
C PRO A 655 -31.44 18.14 34.46
N ILE A 656 -31.25 16.86 34.80
CA ILE A 656 -30.80 16.41 36.12
C ILE A 656 -29.29 16.56 36.34
N VAL A 657 -28.51 16.81 35.28
CA VAL A 657 -27.06 16.93 35.36
C VAL A 657 -26.68 18.41 35.22
N PRO A 658 -26.11 19.03 36.28
CA PRO A 658 -25.71 20.43 36.20
C PRO A 658 -24.57 20.62 35.19
N ALA A 659 -24.50 21.80 34.60
CA ALA A 659 -23.39 22.19 33.75
C ALA A 659 -22.07 22.17 34.55
N GLY A 660 -20.99 21.81 33.87
CA GLY A 660 -19.67 21.72 34.47
C GLY A 660 -18.72 20.85 33.65
N ARG A 661 -17.64 20.39 34.26
CA ARG A 661 -16.66 19.53 33.57
C ARG A 661 -17.19 18.09 33.50
N LEU A 662 -17.64 17.71 32.32
CA LEU A 662 -18.20 16.40 31.99
C LEU A 662 -17.37 15.73 30.89
N ALA A 663 -17.17 14.42 30.99
CA ALA A 663 -16.41 13.62 30.02
C ALA A 663 -16.84 12.14 30.05
N ASP A 664 -16.31 11.34 29.14
CA ASP A 664 -16.34 9.88 29.13
C ASP A 664 -17.75 9.27 29.17
N LEU A 665 -18.65 9.73 28.30
CA LEU A 665 -20.00 9.18 28.22
C LEU A 665 -19.99 7.72 27.76
N ALA A 666 -20.86 6.91 28.36
CA ALA A 666 -21.20 5.58 27.89
C ALA A 666 -22.69 5.30 28.12
N ALA A 667 -23.31 4.58 27.19
CA ALA A 667 -24.73 4.25 27.26
C ALA A 667 -24.95 2.77 26.96
N CYS A 668 -25.92 2.15 27.63
CA CYS A 668 -26.42 0.82 27.27
C CYS A 668 -27.94 0.74 27.50
N PRO A 669 -28.63 -0.22 26.88
CA PRO A 669 -29.97 -0.61 27.33
C PRO A 669 -29.94 -0.97 28.82
N ASP A 670 -30.91 -0.50 29.60
CA ASP A 670 -31.05 -0.82 31.03
C ASP A 670 -31.93 -2.08 31.22
N ASP A 671 -32.28 -2.40 32.46
CA ASP A 671 -32.97 -3.63 32.86
C ASP A 671 -34.29 -3.92 32.12
N ALA A 672 -35.09 -2.90 31.81
CA ALA A 672 -36.37 -3.03 31.11
C ALA A 672 -36.28 -2.62 29.64
N ALA A 673 -37.10 -3.25 28.78
CA ALA A 673 -37.20 -2.84 27.38
C ALA A 673 -37.65 -1.38 27.27
N GLY A 674 -36.98 -0.59 26.41
CA GLY A 674 -37.29 0.84 26.25
C GLY A 674 -36.55 1.75 27.23
N THR A 675 -35.78 1.20 28.16
CA THR A 675 -35.01 1.98 29.14
C THR A 675 -33.52 1.98 28.79
N VAL A 676 -32.84 3.09 29.10
CA VAL A 676 -31.41 3.29 28.80
C VAL A 676 -30.72 3.78 30.04
N ARG A 677 -29.50 3.30 30.27
CA ARG A 677 -28.64 3.81 31.32
C ARG A 677 -27.45 4.54 30.71
N LEU A 678 -27.17 5.72 31.26
CA LEU A 678 -26.02 6.53 30.93
C LEU A 678 -25.04 6.49 32.10
N ALA A 679 -23.75 6.41 31.80
CA ALA A 679 -22.67 6.68 32.74
C ALA A 679 -21.74 7.75 32.17
N TYR A 680 -21.15 8.56 33.03
CA TYR A 680 -20.29 9.66 32.65
C TYR A 680 -19.34 10.04 33.79
N ALA A 681 -18.21 10.65 33.46
CA ALA A 681 -17.29 11.23 34.41
C ALA A 681 -17.64 12.71 34.64
N ARG A 682 -17.72 13.11 35.91
CA ARG A 682 -17.94 14.50 36.33
C ARG A 682 -16.85 14.92 37.31
N HIS A 683 -16.27 16.09 37.08
CA HIS A 683 -15.34 16.68 38.04
C HIS A 683 -16.14 17.42 39.13
N ASP A 684 -15.94 17.05 40.40
CA ASP A 684 -16.63 17.66 41.55
C ASP A 684 -15.94 18.91 42.12
N GLY A 685 -14.80 19.29 41.54
CA GLY A 685 -13.95 20.38 42.03
C GLY A 685 -12.65 19.87 42.64
N THR A 686 -12.61 18.60 43.06
CA THR A 686 -11.44 17.94 43.64
C THR A 686 -10.94 16.77 42.81
N ALA A 687 -11.85 15.92 42.33
CA ALA A 687 -11.52 14.73 41.57
C ALA A 687 -12.60 14.41 40.54
N TRP A 688 -12.24 13.57 39.56
CA TRP A 688 -13.21 12.98 38.66
C TRP A 688 -13.97 11.86 39.37
N GLN A 689 -15.30 11.89 39.28
CA GLN A 689 -16.19 10.87 39.85
C GLN A 689 -17.07 10.30 38.74
N VAL A 690 -17.32 8.99 38.79
CA VAL A 690 -18.19 8.33 37.83
C VAL A 690 -19.62 8.37 38.35
N ARG A 691 -20.53 8.84 37.51
CA ARG A 691 -21.95 8.99 37.80
C ARG A 691 -22.81 8.29 36.78
N THR A 692 -24.07 8.05 37.10
CA THR A 692 -25.03 7.39 36.23
C THR A 692 -26.43 7.99 36.35
N ALA A 693 -27.16 7.94 35.24
CA ALA A 693 -28.55 8.34 35.15
C ALA A 693 -29.34 7.31 34.33
N ARG A 694 -30.62 7.12 34.67
CA ARG A 694 -31.52 6.20 33.97
C ARG A 694 -32.58 6.95 33.18
N PHE A 695 -32.77 6.58 31.92
CA PHE A 695 -33.89 7.00 31.09
C PHE A 695 -34.96 5.90 31.10
N ASP A 696 -36.18 6.25 31.51
CA ASP A 696 -37.29 5.29 31.60
C ASP A 696 -38.09 5.12 30.29
N GLY A 697 -37.66 5.78 29.22
CA GLY A 697 -38.36 5.85 27.93
C GLY A 697 -39.06 7.19 27.70
N THR A 698 -39.26 7.98 28.77
CA THR A 698 -39.92 9.30 28.74
C THR A 698 -39.13 10.37 29.48
N ALA A 699 -38.55 10.06 30.64
CA ALA A 699 -37.85 10.98 31.52
C ALA A 699 -36.56 10.37 32.07
N TRP A 700 -35.71 11.25 32.61
CA TRP A 700 -34.47 10.86 33.30
C TRP A 700 -34.67 10.83 34.81
N GLY A 701 -34.23 9.73 35.43
CA GLY A 701 -34.12 9.57 36.88
C GLY A 701 -32.95 10.36 37.48
N ALA A 702 -32.69 10.16 38.77
CA ALA A 702 -31.70 10.92 39.52
C ALA A 702 -30.24 10.67 39.08
N ASP A 703 -29.37 11.64 39.38
CA ASP A 703 -27.91 11.56 39.21
C ASP A 703 -27.24 10.76 40.35
N GLU A 704 -27.00 9.47 40.11
CA GLU A 704 -26.46 8.51 41.08
C GLU A 704 -24.92 8.39 40.98
N ALA A 705 -24.22 8.29 42.11
CA ALA A 705 -22.76 8.04 42.12
C ALA A 705 -22.47 6.54 41.97
N LEU A 706 -21.58 6.18 41.03
CA LEU A 706 -21.06 4.81 40.89
C LEU A 706 -19.79 4.58 41.71
N THR A 707 -19.00 5.62 41.93
CA THR A 707 -17.75 5.57 42.68
C THR A 707 -17.93 5.91 44.15
N ALA A 708 -17.08 5.33 45.00
CA ALA A 708 -16.98 5.69 46.41
C ALA A 708 -15.57 6.18 46.75
N GLY A 709 -15.46 7.22 47.58
CA GLY A 709 -14.19 7.74 48.08
C GLY A 709 -13.51 8.82 47.20
N PRO A 710 -12.36 9.35 47.62
CA PRO A 710 -11.81 10.59 47.07
C PRO A 710 -10.96 10.42 45.80
N LEU A 711 -10.59 9.18 45.43
CA LEU A 711 -9.70 8.94 44.30
C LEU A 711 -10.41 9.16 42.96
N ALA A 712 -9.69 9.77 42.02
CA ALA A 712 -10.20 10.05 40.69
C ALA A 712 -10.57 8.76 39.93
N SER A 713 -11.73 8.79 39.31
CA SER A 713 -12.31 7.70 38.52
C SER A 713 -12.87 8.24 37.21
N ARG A 714 -12.56 7.58 36.10
CA ARG A 714 -12.84 8.04 34.74
C ARG A 714 -13.19 6.88 33.81
N GLU A 715 -13.60 7.24 32.58
CA GLU A 715 -13.77 6.29 31.48
C GLU A 715 -14.79 5.17 31.75
N PRO A 716 -15.98 5.46 32.32
CA PRO A 716 -16.95 4.41 32.58
C PRO A 716 -17.45 3.77 31.29
N THR A 717 -17.66 2.47 31.32
CA THR A 717 -18.38 1.69 30.31
C THR A 717 -19.51 0.92 30.97
N LEU A 718 -20.59 0.72 30.21
CA LEU A 718 -21.76 -0.02 30.63
C LEU A 718 -22.05 -1.18 29.70
N GLY A 719 -22.71 -2.21 30.20
CA GLY A 719 -23.13 -3.36 29.41
C GLY A 719 -24.20 -4.15 30.16
N ARG A 720 -25.20 -4.62 29.42
CA ARG A 720 -26.31 -5.39 29.96
C ARG A 720 -26.16 -6.85 29.54
N ASP A 721 -26.25 -7.77 30.51
CA ASP A 721 -26.32 -9.19 30.22
C ASP A 721 -27.75 -9.63 29.81
N PRO A 722 -27.89 -10.82 29.19
CA PRO A 722 -29.21 -11.32 28.78
C PRO A 722 -30.20 -11.53 29.93
N ASP A 723 -29.72 -11.70 31.17
CA ASP A 723 -30.55 -11.84 32.37
C ASP A 723 -31.06 -10.46 32.88
N GLY A 724 -30.69 -9.38 32.20
CA GLY A 724 -31.11 -8.03 32.50
C GLY A 724 -30.28 -7.32 33.56
N ARG A 725 -29.19 -7.93 34.03
CA ARG A 725 -28.24 -7.30 34.94
C ARG A 725 -27.32 -6.35 34.17
N VAL A 726 -27.09 -5.19 34.75
CA VAL A 726 -26.23 -4.15 34.19
C VAL A 726 -24.91 -4.13 34.91
N TRP A 727 -23.83 -4.12 34.14
CA TRP A 727 -22.45 -4.04 34.60
C TRP A 727 -21.89 -2.66 34.28
N ALA A 728 -21.18 -2.08 35.23
CA ALA A 728 -20.44 -0.83 35.08
C ALA A 728 -18.98 -1.08 35.40
N VAL A 729 -18.09 -0.63 34.52
CA VAL A 729 -16.63 -0.74 34.69
C VAL A 729 -16.00 0.61 34.42
N TRP A 730 -14.98 1.00 35.20
CA TRP A 730 -14.30 2.28 35.02
C TRP A 730 -12.84 2.18 35.45
N SER A 731 -12.04 3.15 35.03
CA SER A 731 -10.63 3.28 35.43
C SER A 731 -10.52 4.14 36.66
N ARG A 732 -9.69 3.70 37.61
CA ARG A 732 -9.48 4.37 38.90
C ARG A 732 -8.00 4.62 39.13
N GLN A 733 -7.67 5.85 39.49
CA GLN A 733 -6.31 6.23 39.86
C GLN A 733 -5.94 5.61 41.22
N GLY A 734 -4.73 5.10 41.34
CA GLY A 734 -4.15 4.66 42.60
C GLY A 734 -3.90 5.80 43.59
N ALA A 735 -3.59 5.44 44.83
CA ALA A 735 -3.22 6.43 45.85
C ALA A 735 -1.88 7.11 45.52
N VAL A 736 -1.61 8.26 46.13
CA VAL A 736 -0.34 8.99 45.97
C VAL A 736 0.82 8.05 46.36
N GLY A 737 1.76 7.80 45.43
CA GLY A 737 2.85 6.82 45.57
C GLY A 737 2.65 5.51 44.79
N ALA A 738 1.44 5.23 44.30
CA ALA A 738 1.10 4.15 43.37
C ALA A 738 0.37 4.76 42.16
N ALA A 739 1.12 5.41 41.27
CA ALA A 739 0.59 6.29 40.21
C ALA A 739 -0.19 5.59 39.09
N GLY A 740 -0.32 4.26 39.13
CA GLY A 740 -1.01 3.45 38.13
C GLY A 740 -2.54 3.61 38.13
N TRP A 741 -3.15 3.25 37.00
CA TRP A 741 -4.62 3.14 36.88
C TRP A 741 -5.02 1.66 36.92
N SER A 742 -6.11 1.37 37.62
CA SER A 742 -6.68 0.01 37.75
C SER A 742 -8.17 0.02 37.41
N LEU A 743 -8.70 -1.10 36.94
CA LEU A 743 -10.12 -1.22 36.63
C LEU A 743 -10.94 -1.58 37.87
N ARG A 744 -12.10 -0.94 37.99
CA ARG A 744 -13.10 -1.21 39.02
C ARG A 744 -14.42 -1.57 38.36
N GLN A 745 -15.23 -2.33 39.07
CA GLN A 745 -16.53 -2.76 38.57
C GLN A 745 -17.62 -2.71 39.64
N ARG A 746 -18.86 -2.60 39.15
CA ARG A 746 -20.10 -2.84 39.88
C ARG A 746 -21.10 -3.57 38.98
N SER A 747 -22.01 -4.31 39.59
CA SER A 747 -23.15 -4.92 38.90
C SER A 747 -24.46 -4.57 39.59
N ARG A 748 -25.53 -4.43 38.82
CA ARG A 748 -26.90 -4.20 39.28
C ARG A 748 -27.83 -5.26 38.69
N PRO A 749 -28.45 -6.14 39.49
CA PRO A 749 -29.45 -7.07 38.98
C PRO A 749 -30.69 -6.33 38.46
N ALA A 750 -31.45 -6.95 37.57
CA ALA A 750 -32.68 -6.38 37.02
C ALA A 750 -33.64 -5.94 38.15
N GLY A 751 -34.09 -4.68 38.13
CA GLY A 751 -34.95 -4.11 39.18
C GLY A 751 -34.27 -3.87 40.56
N GLY A 752 -33.01 -4.27 40.74
CA GLY A 752 -32.29 -4.14 42.03
C GLY A 752 -31.42 -2.89 42.13
N ALA A 753 -30.61 -2.82 43.19
CA ALA A 753 -29.64 -1.74 43.44
C ALA A 753 -28.21 -2.14 42.99
N TRP A 754 -27.31 -1.17 42.89
CA TRP A 754 -25.89 -1.42 42.63
C TRP A 754 -25.24 -2.19 43.78
N GLY A 755 -24.48 -3.23 43.44
CA GLY A 755 -23.64 -3.95 44.40
C GLY A 755 -22.43 -3.14 44.86
N ALA A 756 -21.62 -3.75 45.73
CA ALA A 756 -20.37 -3.16 46.21
C ALA A 756 -19.36 -2.96 45.06
N GLU A 757 -18.51 -1.94 45.19
CA GLU A 757 -17.38 -1.74 44.28
C GLU A 757 -16.35 -2.86 44.47
N ALA A 758 -15.90 -3.48 43.36
CA ALA A 758 -14.86 -4.51 43.36
C ALA A 758 -13.72 -4.14 42.41
N ALA A 759 -12.50 -4.54 42.75
CA ALA A 759 -11.36 -4.48 41.84
C ALA A 759 -11.52 -5.52 40.72
N LEU A 760 -11.30 -5.10 39.47
CA LEU A 760 -11.29 -5.99 38.31
C LEU A 760 -9.87 -6.36 37.90
N THR A 761 -8.95 -5.37 37.89
CA THR A 761 -7.52 -5.61 37.71
C THR A 761 -6.77 -5.19 38.97
N PRO A 762 -5.70 -5.93 39.34
CA PRO A 762 -4.79 -5.43 40.36
C PRO A 762 -4.09 -4.17 39.85
N PRO A 763 -3.62 -3.27 40.74
CA PRO A 763 -2.69 -2.22 40.34
C PRO A 763 -1.48 -2.89 39.66
N PRO A 764 -1.18 -2.58 38.40
CA PRO A 764 -0.13 -3.28 37.68
C PRO A 764 1.25 -2.87 38.21
N ALA A 765 2.15 -3.84 38.36
CA ALA A 765 3.54 -3.62 38.77
C ALA A 765 4.47 -3.59 37.53
N PRO A 766 5.53 -2.76 37.51
CA PRO A 766 5.86 -1.68 38.45
C PRO A 766 5.26 -0.33 38.01
N ASP A 767 4.60 0.37 38.95
CA ASP A 767 4.26 1.81 39.09
C ASP A 767 3.97 2.75 37.90
N THR A 768 3.96 2.30 36.65
CA THR A 768 3.66 3.14 35.48
C THR A 768 2.47 2.66 34.67
N ALA A 769 1.96 1.45 34.94
CA ALA A 769 0.93 0.90 34.08
C ALA A 769 -0.48 1.49 34.34
N GLY A 770 -1.12 1.97 33.27
CA GLY A 770 -2.41 2.61 33.25
C GLY A 770 -3.49 1.76 32.59
N ASP A 771 -4.20 0.94 33.36
CA ASP A 771 -5.39 0.24 32.87
C ASP A 771 -6.53 1.24 32.65
N ARG A 772 -6.77 1.54 31.38
CA ARG A 772 -7.53 2.71 30.91
C ARG A 772 -8.53 2.30 29.84
N GLU A 773 -9.50 3.18 29.60
CA GLU A 773 -10.40 3.14 28.45
C GLU A 773 -11.15 1.80 28.32
N PRO A 774 -11.84 1.31 29.37
CA PRO A 774 -12.51 0.02 29.31
C PRO A 774 -13.66 0.03 28.30
N GLY A 775 -13.81 -1.07 27.57
CA GLY A 775 -14.92 -1.43 26.71
C GLY A 775 -15.47 -2.78 27.12
N LEU A 776 -16.77 -2.86 27.38
CA LEU A 776 -17.39 -4.04 27.97
C LEU A 776 -18.15 -4.86 26.91
N ALA A 777 -17.91 -6.16 26.89
CA ALA A 777 -18.67 -7.12 26.09
C ALA A 777 -19.34 -8.16 26.98
N VAL A 778 -20.60 -8.44 26.72
CA VAL A 778 -21.38 -9.39 27.51
C VAL A 778 -22.03 -10.41 26.59
N ARG A 779 -21.95 -11.71 26.93
CA ARG A 779 -22.52 -12.82 26.17
C ARG A 779 -23.39 -13.68 27.09
N PRO A 780 -24.45 -14.32 26.56
CA PRO A 780 -25.21 -15.32 27.33
C PRO A 780 -24.31 -16.43 27.86
N GLY A 781 -24.46 -16.78 29.14
CA GLY A 781 -23.79 -17.93 29.76
C GLY A 781 -22.27 -17.80 29.98
N LEU A 782 -21.67 -16.64 29.72
CA LEU A 782 -20.24 -16.37 29.94
C LEU A 782 -20.05 -15.17 30.88
N PRO A 783 -18.98 -15.14 31.68
CA PRO A 783 -18.65 -13.95 32.47
C PRO A 783 -18.44 -12.74 31.53
N PRO A 784 -18.82 -11.52 31.96
CA PRO A 784 -18.54 -10.33 31.18
C PRO A 784 -17.03 -10.21 30.88
N LEU A 785 -16.71 -9.83 29.64
CA LEU A 785 -15.34 -9.66 29.17
C LEU A 785 -15.06 -8.18 28.97
N VAL A 786 -14.06 -7.66 29.68
CA VAL A 786 -13.65 -6.26 29.59
C VAL A 786 -12.42 -6.17 28.72
N PHE A 787 -12.49 -5.34 27.68
CA PHE A 787 -11.36 -4.91 26.87
C PHE A 787 -10.86 -3.58 27.42
N PHE A 788 -9.56 -3.34 27.44
CA PHE A 788 -8.99 -2.11 27.96
C PHE A 788 -7.62 -1.85 27.36
N ARG A 789 -7.21 -0.58 27.40
CA ARG A 789 -5.84 -0.19 27.09
C ARG A 789 -4.96 -0.44 28.31
N SER A 790 -3.78 -1.01 28.11
CA SER A 790 -2.75 -1.11 29.15
C SER A 790 -1.35 -1.05 28.53
N ASP A 791 -0.44 -0.41 29.24
CA ASP A 791 0.98 -0.22 28.90
C ASP A 791 1.92 -1.15 29.67
N ARG A 792 1.37 -2.12 30.39
CA ARG A 792 2.14 -3.21 31.03
C ARG A 792 3.02 -4.01 30.07
N GLY A 793 2.76 -3.94 28.76
CA GLY A 793 3.52 -4.60 27.71
C GLY A 793 4.67 -3.77 27.13
N GLY A 794 4.92 -2.55 27.63
CA GLY A 794 5.91 -1.62 27.08
C GLY A 794 5.39 -0.80 25.89
N GLY A 795 4.10 -0.47 25.86
CA GLY A 795 3.44 0.26 24.78
C GLY A 795 1.93 0.28 24.99
N ALA A 796 1.19 1.24 24.42
CA ALA A 796 -0.26 1.31 24.61
C ALA A 796 -0.98 0.21 23.82
N ASP A 797 -1.13 -0.96 24.45
CA ASP A 797 -1.74 -2.14 23.83
C ASP A 797 -3.18 -2.35 24.30
N LEU A 798 -3.93 -3.16 23.54
CA LEU A 798 -5.22 -3.69 23.97
C LEU A 798 -5.03 -4.98 24.77
N TRP A 799 -5.81 -5.10 25.83
CA TRP A 799 -5.88 -6.26 26.72
C TRP A 799 -7.34 -6.64 26.93
N SER A 800 -7.60 -7.89 27.31
CA SER A 800 -8.89 -8.32 27.83
C SER A 800 -8.76 -8.97 29.20
N VAL A 801 -9.80 -8.86 30.03
CA VAL A 801 -9.93 -9.55 31.31
C VAL A 801 -11.38 -9.98 31.51
N PRO A 802 -11.67 -11.28 31.68
CA PRO A 802 -12.99 -11.72 32.10
C PRO A 802 -13.20 -11.36 33.56
N VAL A 803 -14.42 -11.00 33.95
CA VAL A 803 -14.75 -10.75 35.36
C VAL A 803 -14.43 -11.99 36.19
N GLY A 804 -13.49 -11.86 37.13
CA GLY A 804 -13.01 -12.95 37.99
C GLY A 804 -11.87 -13.80 37.41
N GLY A 805 -11.30 -13.45 36.25
CA GLY A 805 -10.14 -14.12 35.67
C GLY A 805 -8.91 -13.21 35.53
N SER A 806 -7.96 -13.63 34.68
CA SER A 806 -6.69 -12.93 34.44
C SER A 806 -6.68 -12.15 33.13
N ALA A 807 -5.87 -11.08 33.10
CA ALA A 807 -5.72 -10.26 31.91
C ALA A 807 -4.86 -10.96 30.83
N ALA A 808 -5.27 -10.84 29.56
CA ALA A 808 -4.56 -11.36 28.40
C ALA A 808 -4.32 -10.23 27.37
N ARG A 809 -3.11 -10.20 26.78
CA ARG A 809 -2.73 -9.23 25.75
C ARG A 809 -3.43 -9.57 24.42
N ILE A 810 -3.91 -8.57 23.70
CA ILE A 810 -4.59 -8.69 22.40
C ILE A 810 -3.71 -8.15 21.28
N THR A 811 -3.22 -6.92 21.45
CA THR A 811 -2.32 -6.28 20.49
C THR A 811 -0.92 -6.14 21.06
N ALA A 812 0.05 -6.01 20.16
CA ALA A 812 1.44 -5.79 20.49
C ALA A 812 2.11 -4.98 19.38
N GLY A 813 3.21 -4.31 19.72
CA GLY A 813 4.09 -3.64 18.76
C GLY A 813 4.14 -2.13 18.94
N ALA A 814 4.61 -1.45 17.90
CA ALA A 814 4.88 -0.02 17.90
C ALA A 814 3.64 0.91 17.91
N PRO A 815 2.48 0.57 17.30
CA PRO A 815 1.31 1.44 17.32
C PRO A 815 0.67 1.53 18.72
N ALA A 816 0.06 2.68 19.02
CA ALA A 816 -0.73 2.86 20.23
C ALA A 816 -2.21 2.57 19.92
N ASP A 817 -2.69 1.46 20.45
CA ASP A 817 -4.06 1.01 20.32
C ASP A 817 -4.88 1.43 21.57
N THR A 818 -6.01 2.09 21.33
CA THR A 818 -6.77 2.79 22.38
C THR A 818 -8.27 2.68 22.13
N TRP A 819 -9.08 2.99 23.15
CA TRP A 819 -10.55 3.01 23.09
C TRP A 819 -11.19 1.77 22.44
N PRO A 820 -10.95 0.57 22.99
CA PRO A 820 -11.58 -0.65 22.54
C PRO A 820 -13.12 -0.57 22.65
N ALA A 821 -13.81 -0.89 21.56
CA ALA A 821 -15.26 -0.98 21.47
C ALA A 821 -15.65 -2.35 20.87
N PRO A 822 -16.01 -3.32 21.73
CA PRO A 822 -16.40 -4.65 21.26
C PRO A 822 -17.80 -4.65 20.65
N VAL A 823 -18.00 -5.45 19.60
CA VAL A 823 -19.31 -5.71 18.98
C VAL A 823 -19.34 -7.12 18.43
N ASP A 824 -20.44 -7.84 18.58
CA ASP A 824 -20.59 -9.18 18.01
C ASP A 824 -21.23 -9.07 16.60
N VAL A 825 -20.59 -9.67 15.59
CA VAL A 825 -20.95 -9.60 14.17
C VAL A 825 -20.93 -11.00 13.55
N GLY A 826 -22.08 -11.50 13.13
CA GLY A 826 -22.21 -12.81 12.50
C GLY A 826 -21.76 -13.95 13.40
N GLY A 827 -21.88 -13.79 14.73
CA GLY A 827 -21.41 -14.77 15.73
C GLY A 827 -19.93 -14.66 16.10
N ALA A 828 -19.14 -13.83 15.41
CA ALA A 828 -17.76 -13.54 15.77
C ALA A 828 -17.66 -12.20 16.51
N ARG A 829 -16.80 -12.11 17.52
CA ARG A 829 -16.54 -10.84 18.20
C ARG A 829 -15.60 -9.98 17.37
N TRP A 830 -15.98 -8.73 17.17
CA TRP A 830 -15.14 -7.70 16.61
C TRP A 830 -14.71 -6.74 17.72
N LEU A 831 -13.51 -6.20 17.60
CA LEU A 831 -12.98 -5.17 18.47
C LEU A 831 -12.59 -3.98 17.61
N LEU A 832 -13.43 -2.94 17.64
CA LEU A 832 -13.07 -1.67 17.04
C LEU A 832 -12.17 -0.93 18.01
N HIS A 833 -11.15 -0.25 17.51
CA HIS A 833 -10.22 0.50 18.33
C HIS A 833 -9.62 1.65 17.54
N ARG A 834 -9.01 2.59 18.25
CA ARG A 834 -8.31 3.73 17.66
C ARG A 834 -6.81 3.47 17.71
N THR A 835 -6.14 3.60 16.58
CA THR A 835 -4.69 3.39 16.48
C THR A 835 -4.01 4.43 15.58
N ASP A 836 -2.77 4.76 15.91
CA ASP A 836 -1.91 5.68 15.15
C ASP A 836 -1.05 4.98 14.08
N ARG A 837 -1.32 3.69 13.84
CA ARG A 837 -0.70 2.89 12.78
C ARG A 837 -0.72 3.60 11.41
N SER A 838 0.40 3.51 10.72
CA SER A 838 0.57 3.95 9.32
C SER A 838 -0.37 3.19 8.36
N VAL A 839 -0.95 3.92 7.40
CA VAL A 839 -1.88 3.37 6.41
C VAL A 839 -1.25 3.49 5.02
N GLY A 840 -1.19 2.38 4.27
CA GLY A 840 -0.69 2.39 2.89
C GLY A 840 -1.65 3.11 1.95
N TYR A 841 -1.13 3.89 1.00
CA TYR A 841 -1.96 4.69 0.07
C TYR A 841 -2.99 3.84 -0.70
N ASP A 842 -2.64 2.60 -1.06
CA ASP A 842 -3.48 1.65 -1.80
C ASP A 842 -4.78 1.26 -1.05
N THR A 843 -4.80 1.42 0.27
CA THR A 843 -5.98 1.13 1.11
C THR A 843 -6.98 2.28 1.19
N VAL A 844 -6.64 3.46 0.65
CA VAL A 844 -7.41 4.71 0.82
C VAL A 844 -8.27 5.07 -0.40
N GLY A 845 -8.10 4.38 -1.54
CA GLY A 845 -8.91 4.58 -2.74
C GLY A 845 -8.78 3.45 -3.75
N GLY A 846 -9.88 3.09 -4.42
CA GLY A 846 -9.96 2.02 -5.42
C GLY A 846 -9.23 2.27 -6.73
N ALA A 847 -8.01 2.80 -6.68
CA ALA A 847 -7.11 2.87 -7.83
C ALA A 847 -6.20 1.63 -7.83
N ALA A 848 -6.40 0.74 -8.80
CA ALA A 848 -5.46 -0.33 -9.10
C ALA A 848 -4.13 0.27 -9.56
N GLY A 849 -3.19 0.42 -8.63
CA GLY A 849 -1.83 0.86 -8.90
C GLY A 849 -0.99 0.78 -7.62
N GLN A 850 0.21 0.19 -7.71
CA GLN A 850 1.16 0.14 -6.59
C GLN A 850 1.65 1.55 -6.22
N HIS A 851 0.94 2.21 -5.31
CA HIS A 851 1.34 3.46 -4.71
C HIS A 851 1.94 3.17 -3.34
N THR A 852 3.23 2.84 -3.35
CA THR A 852 4.04 2.47 -2.17
C THR A 852 4.34 3.62 -1.21
N GLY A 853 3.53 4.68 -1.20
CA GLY A 853 3.60 5.74 -0.21
C GLY A 853 2.80 5.37 1.04
N THR A 854 3.35 5.57 2.22
CA THR A 854 2.56 5.60 3.45
C THR A 854 1.87 6.95 3.53
N LEU A 855 0.55 6.95 3.60
CA LEU A 855 -0.17 8.11 4.07
C LEU A 855 0.00 8.09 5.60
N HIS A 856 1.04 8.74 6.11
CA HIS A 856 1.11 9.14 7.52
C HIS A 856 0.08 10.23 7.72
N ARG A 857 -1.20 9.84 7.68
CA ARG A 857 -2.24 10.83 7.48
C ARG A 857 -2.20 11.87 8.56
N TYR A 858 -1.74 11.59 9.79
CA TYR A 858 -1.57 12.57 10.88
C TYR A 858 -0.75 12.04 12.09
N ALA A 859 0.55 11.71 11.91
CA ALA A 859 1.43 11.43 13.05
C ALA A 859 1.77 12.76 13.75
N GLY A 860 1.11 13.01 14.87
CA GLY A 860 1.42 14.13 15.75
C GLY A 860 2.62 13.84 16.63
N SER A 861 3.11 14.84 17.37
CA SER A 861 4.16 14.60 18.37
C SER A 861 3.59 13.83 19.55
N THR A 862 4.14 12.65 19.79
CA THR A 862 4.03 11.95 21.07
C THR A 862 5.22 12.33 21.93
N THR A 863 4.99 12.54 23.23
CA THR A 863 6.09 12.57 24.18
C THR A 863 6.75 11.20 24.15
N VAL A 864 8.07 11.15 23.94
CA VAL A 864 8.82 9.89 24.00
C VAL A 864 8.70 9.32 25.41
N VAL A 865 8.19 8.09 25.51
CA VAL A 865 8.09 7.33 26.76
C VAL A 865 9.12 6.22 26.70
N LEU A 866 10.05 6.18 27.65
CA LEU A 866 11.15 5.20 27.67
C LEU A 866 10.67 3.74 27.71
N GLY A 867 9.46 3.50 28.24
CA GLY A 867 8.83 2.18 28.23
C GLY A 867 8.34 1.72 26.85
N ASP A 868 8.19 2.63 25.87
CA ASP A 868 7.64 2.36 24.53
C ASP A 868 8.70 1.84 23.54
N VAL A 869 9.40 0.77 23.95
CA VAL A 869 10.61 0.28 23.27
C VAL A 869 10.33 -0.15 21.83
N ASP A 870 9.22 -0.83 21.58
CA ASP A 870 8.88 -1.31 20.23
C ASP A 870 8.60 -0.16 19.27
N ARG A 871 8.01 0.95 19.76
CA ARG A 871 7.85 2.18 18.98
C ARG A 871 9.18 2.86 18.71
N LEU A 872 10.02 3.00 19.73
CA LEU A 872 11.32 3.66 19.59
C LEU A 872 12.25 2.90 18.63
N ARG A 873 12.15 1.57 18.59
CA ARG A 873 12.84 0.73 17.59
C ARG A 873 12.41 0.98 16.14
N ARG A 874 11.24 1.59 15.90
CA ARG A 874 10.83 2.02 14.54
C ARG A 874 11.48 3.32 14.10
N ARG A 875 12.30 3.95 14.95
CA ARG A 875 13.02 5.18 14.62
C ARG A 875 13.77 5.02 13.30
N ARG A 876 13.63 6.03 12.44
CA ARG A 876 14.19 6.08 11.09
C ARG A 876 13.68 4.96 10.18
N ALA A 877 12.88 3.99 10.60
CA ALA A 877 12.31 2.95 9.73
C ALA A 877 11.26 3.55 8.79
N TRP A 878 10.79 2.77 7.80
CA TRP A 878 9.79 3.23 6.84
C TRP A 878 8.48 3.67 7.50
N ASP A 879 8.10 2.99 8.58
CA ASP A 879 6.89 3.21 9.36
C ASP A 879 7.18 3.83 10.73
N ASP A 880 8.20 4.68 10.81
CA ASP A 880 8.50 5.46 12.02
C ASP A 880 7.26 6.26 12.47
N LEU A 881 6.81 5.99 13.69
CA LEU A 881 5.62 6.61 14.28
C LEU A 881 5.95 7.87 15.10
N VAL A 882 7.23 8.20 15.26
CA VAL A 882 7.69 9.36 16.03
C VAL A 882 7.74 10.60 15.14
N ALA A 883 7.27 11.73 15.68
CA ALA A 883 7.45 13.03 15.05
C ALA A 883 8.70 13.72 15.60
N TYR A 884 9.45 14.41 14.73
CA TYR A 884 10.69 15.07 15.09
C TYR A 884 10.58 16.58 14.86
N THR A 885 11.21 17.34 15.75
CA THR A 885 11.39 18.77 15.53
C THR A 885 12.43 18.96 14.43
N PRO A 886 12.20 19.85 13.44
CA PRO A 886 13.17 20.08 12.39
C PRO A 886 14.51 20.56 12.96
N HIS A 887 15.61 20.02 12.45
CA HIS A 887 16.94 20.38 12.92
C HIS A 887 17.29 21.85 12.63
N ARG A 888 16.78 22.44 11.53
CA ARG A 888 16.90 23.87 11.19
C ARG A 888 15.66 24.40 10.46
N PRO A 889 15.30 25.69 10.64
CA PRO A 889 14.20 26.34 9.92
C PRO A 889 14.51 26.54 8.43
N ASP A 890 15.77 26.85 8.11
CA ASP A 890 16.23 27.18 6.75
C ASP A 890 16.95 25.96 6.18
N GLY A 891 16.20 25.08 5.52
CA GLY A 891 16.78 23.94 4.81
C GLY A 891 17.62 24.44 3.63
N ALA A 892 18.94 24.40 3.78
CA ALA A 892 19.97 24.73 2.78
C ALA A 892 19.98 26.20 2.31
N SER A 893 20.61 27.09 3.10
CA SER A 893 21.21 28.29 2.51
C SER A 893 22.52 27.88 1.83
N THR A 894 22.86 28.48 0.69
CA THR A 894 24.14 28.25 0.00
C THR A 894 25.35 28.67 0.83
N ALA A 895 25.14 29.50 1.86
CA ALA A 895 26.17 29.92 2.80
C ALA A 895 26.40 28.92 3.94
N GLN A 896 25.44 28.03 4.24
CA GLN A 896 25.53 27.00 5.27
C GLN A 896 24.84 25.70 4.82
N PRO A 897 25.56 24.80 4.12
CA PRO A 897 25.00 23.52 3.69
C PRO A 897 24.63 22.64 4.89
N LEU A 898 23.55 21.88 4.77
CA LEU A 898 23.10 20.92 5.79
C LEU A 898 24.18 19.85 6.03
N ARG A 899 24.43 19.54 7.30
CA ARG A 899 25.36 18.47 7.71
C ARG A 899 24.73 17.09 7.50
N GLU A 900 25.56 16.06 7.47
CA GLU A 900 25.11 14.71 7.12
C GLU A 900 24.14 14.11 8.14
N ASP A 901 24.33 14.43 9.42
CA ASP A 901 23.47 14.07 10.55
C ASP A 901 22.16 14.89 10.61
N GLU A 902 22.04 15.98 9.83
CA GLU A 902 20.85 16.82 9.79
C GLU A 902 19.75 16.25 8.86
N ILE A 903 19.14 15.13 9.29
CA ILE A 903 18.21 14.31 8.49
C ILE A 903 16.78 14.90 8.44
N TYR A 904 16.27 15.44 9.55
CA TYR A 904 14.88 15.92 9.64
C TYR A 904 14.81 17.40 9.27
N THR A 905 14.73 17.71 7.97
CA THR A 905 14.49 19.07 7.46
C THR A 905 13.37 19.09 6.40
N ARG A 906 12.74 20.26 6.18
CA ARG A 906 11.62 20.41 5.23
C ARG A 906 11.97 20.05 3.79
N GLY A 907 13.25 20.18 3.42
CA GLY A 907 13.77 19.84 2.09
C GLY A 907 14.37 18.43 2.00
N THR A 908 14.15 17.54 2.98
CA THR A 908 14.72 16.17 2.94
C THR A 908 13.67 15.11 2.62
N VAL A 909 14.04 14.19 1.72
CA VAL A 909 13.29 12.97 1.40
C VAL A 909 14.10 11.74 1.81
N GLY A 910 13.45 10.77 2.45
CA GLY A 910 14.02 9.47 2.80
C GLY A 910 13.79 8.46 1.68
N LEU A 911 14.84 7.80 1.22
CA LEU A 911 14.82 6.72 0.23
C LEU A 911 15.15 5.40 0.94
N TYR A 912 14.14 4.58 1.16
CA TYR A 912 14.25 3.32 1.89
C TYR A 912 14.47 2.19 0.90
N LEU A 913 15.67 1.62 0.90
CA LEU A 913 16.06 0.55 0.00
C LEU A 913 16.02 -0.80 0.69
N THR A 914 15.28 -1.72 0.07
CA THR A 914 15.24 -3.12 0.48
C THR A 914 15.95 -3.94 -0.59
N GLN A 915 16.94 -4.74 -0.17
CA GLN A 915 17.69 -5.59 -1.10
C GLN A 915 16.74 -6.55 -1.83
N ALA A 916 16.79 -6.51 -3.16
CA ALA A 916 16.25 -7.59 -3.97
C ALA A 916 17.29 -8.73 -4.05
N VAL A 917 16.85 -9.92 -4.48
CA VAL A 917 17.49 -11.26 -4.41
C VAL A 917 18.98 -11.37 -4.85
N SER A 918 19.62 -10.32 -5.40
CA SER A 918 21.05 -10.36 -5.75
C SER A 918 21.81 -9.03 -5.56
N GLY A 919 22.97 -9.10 -4.91
CA GLY A 919 24.03 -8.08 -4.90
C GLY A 919 24.13 -7.25 -3.61
N LEU A 920 25.33 -7.17 -3.02
CA LEU A 920 25.65 -6.18 -1.97
C LEU A 920 25.78 -4.78 -2.59
N LEU A 921 25.52 -3.71 -1.83
CA LEU A 921 25.83 -2.35 -2.29
C LEU A 921 27.35 -2.20 -2.38
N ASP A 922 27.89 -2.29 -3.59
CA ASP A 922 29.31 -1.96 -3.81
C ASP A 922 29.49 -0.45 -3.99
N GLU A 923 30.72 0.03 -3.79
CA GLU A 923 31.09 1.45 -3.87
C GLU A 923 30.76 2.04 -5.26
N SER A 924 30.90 1.23 -6.30
CA SER A 924 30.60 1.64 -7.67
C SER A 924 29.10 1.90 -7.87
N MET A 925 28.23 1.10 -7.25
CA MET A 925 26.78 1.25 -7.28
C MET A 925 26.33 2.47 -6.48
N ALA A 926 26.98 2.74 -5.34
CA ALA A 926 26.73 3.94 -4.55
C ALA A 926 27.10 5.22 -5.32
N GLU A 927 28.25 5.25 -5.99
CA GLU A 927 28.67 6.40 -6.80
C GLU A 927 27.74 6.63 -8.00
N ARG A 928 27.33 5.55 -8.68
CA ARG A 928 26.34 5.62 -9.76
C ARG A 928 25.02 6.20 -9.27
N LEU A 929 24.50 5.68 -8.15
CA LEU A 929 23.26 6.16 -7.55
C LEU A 929 23.36 7.65 -7.17
N ARG A 930 24.48 8.08 -6.59
CA ARG A 930 24.73 9.49 -6.23
C ARG A 930 24.71 10.41 -7.46
N ALA A 931 25.41 10.03 -8.54
CA ALA A 931 25.47 10.81 -9.77
C ALA A 931 24.08 10.97 -10.40
N VAL A 932 23.29 9.91 -10.36
CA VAL A 932 21.92 9.89 -10.88
C VAL A 932 20.98 10.73 -10.00
N LEU A 933 20.98 10.55 -8.67
CA LEU A 933 20.11 11.32 -7.78
C LEU A 933 20.38 12.83 -7.86
N ARG A 934 21.66 13.26 -7.94
CA ARG A 934 22.02 14.68 -8.12
C ARG A 934 21.40 15.32 -9.37
N ARG A 935 21.07 14.51 -10.37
CA ARG A 935 20.51 14.98 -11.65
C ARG A 935 18.99 15.06 -11.65
N PHE A 936 18.32 14.14 -10.94
CA PHE A 936 16.87 13.97 -10.98
C PHE A 936 16.15 14.48 -9.72
N LEU A 937 16.89 14.87 -8.69
CA LEU A 937 16.36 15.60 -7.55
C LEU A 937 16.26 17.11 -7.87
N PRO A 938 15.13 17.75 -7.51
CA PRO A 938 15.03 19.20 -7.47
C PRO A 938 16.13 19.83 -6.61
N ILE A 939 16.59 21.03 -6.99
CA ILE A 939 17.70 21.71 -6.32
C ILE A 939 17.44 22.01 -4.83
N ASN A 940 16.17 22.13 -4.45
CA ASN A 940 15.70 22.37 -3.09
C ASN A 940 15.48 21.09 -2.28
N LEU A 941 15.72 19.91 -2.86
CA LEU A 941 15.53 18.62 -2.20
C LEU A 941 16.86 17.88 -1.99
N ARG A 942 17.02 17.34 -0.79
CA ARG A 942 18.09 16.42 -0.39
C ARG A 942 17.49 15.03 -0.21
N ALA A 943 18.17 14.00 -0.71
CA ALA A 943 17.81 12.61 -0.42
C ALA A 943 18.72 12.01 0.66
N VAL A 944 18.11 11.26 1.59
CA VAL A 944 18.80 10.42 2.59
C VAL A 944 18.44 8.98 2.30
N VAL A 945 19.42 8.10 2.13
CA VAL A 945 19.22 6.70 1.76
C VAL A 945 19.32 5.80 3.00
N TRP A 946 18.33 4.94 3.21
CA TRP A 946 18.28 3.95 4.28
C TRP A 946 18.39 2.55 3.70
N LEU A 947 19.22 1.69 4.32
CA LEU A 947 19.39 0.29 3.95
C LEU A 947 18.74 -0.62 5.00
N ALA A 948 18.03 -1.66 4.56
CA ALA A 948 17.46 -2.71 5.42
C ALA A 948 18.04 -4.10 5.07
N PRO A 949 18.31 -4.99 6.06
CA PRO A 949 18.15 -4.83 7.51
C PRO A 949 19.32 -4.06 8.16
N ARG A 950 19.07 -3.46 9.33
CA ARG A 950 20.06 -2.67 10.08
C ARG A 950 20.81 -3.51 11.11
N ALA A 951 22.06 -3.15 11.35
CA ALA A 951 22.80 -3.56 12.55
C ALA A 951 22.86 -2.35 13.51
N GLU A 952 21.85 -2.22 14.37
CA GLU A 952 21.88 -1.28 15.50
C GLU A 952 22.23 -2.08 16.76
N VAL A 953 23.29 -1.69 17.47
CA VAL A 953 23.61 -2.23 18.80
C VAL A 953 23.29 -1.15 19.83
N GLU A 954 22.21 -1.37 20.59
CA GLU A 954 21.80 -0.53 21.71
C GLU A 954 22.40 -1.12 23.00
N TYR A 955 23.17 -0.31 23.74
CA TYR A 955 23.67 -0.70 25.06
C TYR A 955 22.65 -0.30 26.13
N VAL A 956 21.97 -1.29 26.71
CA VAL A 956 21.12 -1.11 27.89
C VAL A 956 21.96 -1.28 29.15
N TYR A 957 21.98 -0.29 30.03
CA TYR A 957 22.69 -0.40 31.31
C TYR A 957 22.05 -1.47 32.21
N PRO A 958 22.86 -2.23 32.98
CA PRO A 958 22.34 -3.20 33.94
C PRO A 958 21.60 -2.52 35.10
N ALA A 959 20.59 -3.20 35.66
CA ALA A 959 19.82 -2.73 36.80
C ALA A 959 20.74 -2.40 38.00
N GLY A 960 20.70 -1.16 38.48
CA GLY A 960 21.51 -0.68 39.61
C GLY A 960 22.66 0.27 39.26
N ALA A 961 22.81 0.68 37.99
CA ALA A 961 23.68 1.80 37.65
C ALA A 961 23.11 3.10 38.26
N ASP A 962 23.93 3.79 39.05
CA ASP A 962 23.55 5.01 39.77
C ASP A 962 23.35 6.17 38.79
N LEU A 963 22.09 6.45 38.43
CA LEU A 963 21.69 7.59 37.62
C LEU A 963 21.44 8.77 38.56
N LEU A 964 22.51 9.47 38.94
CA LEU A 964 22.42 10.68 39.74
C LEU A 964 22.00 11.85 38.87
N ASP A 965 20.72 12.24 38.92
CA ASP A 965 20.06 13.33 38.18
C ASP A 965 20.88 14.65 38.18
N THR A 966 21.88 14.75 37.29
CA THR A 966 22.77 15.90 37.16
C THR A 966 22.93 16.28 35.68
N TYR A 967 23.11 17.57 35.41
CA TYR A 967 23.28 18.09 34.03
C TYR A 967 24.57 17.61 33.33
N LEU A 968 25.43 16.89 34.06
CA LEU A 968 26.64 16.23 33.58
C LEU A 968 26.39 14.77 33.13
N ASP A 969 25.17 14.27 33.31
CA ASP A 969 24.82 12.90 32.94
C ASP A 969 24.83 12.69 31.44
N LYS A 970 25.45 11.58 31.03
CA LYS A 970 25.35 11.05 29.67
C LYS A 970 23.97 10.44 29.50
N HIS A 971 23.06 11.18 28.87
CA HIS A 971 21.77 10.64 28.44
C HIS A 971 21.95 9.49 27.45
N PRO A 972 21.04 8.49 27.44
CA PRO A 972 21.18 7.30 26.61
C PRO A 972 20.87 7.68 25.16
N ASP A 973 21.92 7.85 24.36
CA ASP A 973 21.90 7.75 22.91
C ASP A 973 23.36 7.53 22.46
N ILE A 974 23.83 6.28 22.54
CA ILE A 974 25.09 5.88 21.92
C ILE A 974 24.76 4.79 20.89
N ASP A 975 24.49 5.23 19.67
CA ASP A 975 24.46 4.36 18.49
C ASP A 975 25.91 3.93 18.19
N HIS A 976 26.26 2.66 18.39
CA HIS A 976 27.45 2.08 17.78
C HIS A 976 27.02 1.24 16.57
N LEU A 977 27.44 1.66 15.38
CA LEU A 977 27.43 0.81 14.19
C LEU A 977 28.55 -0.24 14.35
N SER A 978 28.23 -1.44 14.83
CA SER A 978 29.13 -2.59 14.64
C SER A 978 28.78 -3.26 13.32
N VAL A 979 29.75 -3.27 12.40
CA VAL A 979 29.70 -4.10 11.20
C VAL A 979 29.63 -5.56 11.66
N GLY A 980 28.44 -6.16 11.61
CA GLY A 980 28.28 -7.60 11.79
C GLY A 980 29.14 -8.33 10.76
N GLU A 981 29.85 -9.36 11.21
CA GLU A 981 30.88 -10.09 10.46
C GLU A 981 30.40 -10.60 9.09
N GLY A 982 30.59 -9.76 8.09
CA GLY A 982 30.54 -10.00 6.66
C GLY A 982 31.18 -8.75 6.05
N PRO A 983 32.28 -8.86 5.29
CA PRO A 983 33.22 -7.75 5.10
C PRO A 983 32.61 -6.66 4.21
N VAL A 984 31.85 -5.74 4.79
CA VAL A 984 31.55 -4.43 4.20
C VAL A 984 32.45 -3.42 4.89
N SER A 985 33.71 -3.41 4.47
CA SER A 985 34.72 -2.43 4.92
C SER A 985 34.93 -1.38 3.84
N VAL A 986 33.93 -0.53 3.62
CA VAL A 986 34.12 0.69 2.82
C VAL A 986 33.50 1.87 3.55
N LEU A 987 34.37 2.65 4.20
CA LEU A 987 34.12 4.03 4.61
C LEU A 987 34.07 4.87 3.33
N LEU A 988 32.88 5.27 2.91
CA LEU A 988 32.67 6.13 1.74
C LEU A 988 33.21 7.55 2.04
N PRO A 989 34.02 8.17 1.16
CA PRO A 989 34.41 9.57 1.31
C PRO A 989 33.16 10.48 1.22
N GLY A 990 32.92 11.30 2.25
CA GLY A 990 31.71 12.14 2.38
C GLY A 990 30.48 11.38 2.87
N TRP A 991 30.69 10.33 3.67
CA TRP A 991 29.70 9.67 4.52
C TRP A 991 30.28 9.62 5.94
N GLY A 992 29.66 10.33 6.87
CA GLY A 992 30.04 10.42 8.26
C GLY A 992 29.63 9.16 8.99
N VAL A 993 30.61 8.47 9.56
CA VAL A 993 30.37 7.66 10.75
C VAL A 993 29.92 8.62 11.85
N LEU A 994 28.72 8.39 12.39
CA LEU A 994 28.25 9.07 13.60
C LEU A 994 29.16 8.68 14.76
N GLY A 995 30.23 9.46 14.96
CA GLY A 995 30.82 9.60 16.28
C GLY A 995 29.91 10.51 17.09
N SER A 996 29.53 10.10 18.29
CA SER A 996 29.00 11.05 19.27
C SER A 996 29.94 12.25 19.34
N ALA A 997 29.37 13.45 19.51
CA ALA A 997 30.10 14.71 19.52
C ALA A 997 31.42 14.59 20.30
N GLN A 998 32.54 14.41 19.59
CA GLN A 998 33.84 14.55 20.21
C GLN A 998 34.04 16.04 20.44
N LEU A 999 34.14 16.42 21.71
CA LEU A 999 34.82 17.64 22.12
C LEU A 999 36.20 17.63 21.47
N SER A 1000 36.33 18.29 20.32
CA SER A 1000 37.65 18.60 19.76
C SER A 1000 38.36 19.45 20.80
N THR A 1001 39.51 18.97 21.26
CA THR A 1001 40.40 19.72 22.15
C THR A 1001 41.68 20.01 21.38
N PRO A 1002 42.01 21.29 21.14
CA PRO A 1002 41.28 22.49 21.57
C PRO A 1002 39.99 22.73 20.75
N PRO A 1003 39.00 23.43 21.33
CA PRO A 1003 37.74 23.72 20.65
C PRO A 1003 37.99 24.55 19.37
N PRO A 1004 37.25 24.31 18.28
CA PRO A 1004 37.37 25.10 17.07
C PRO A 1004 37.06 26.57 17.36
N THR A 1005 37.79 27.46 16.68
CA THR A 1005 37.69 28.92 16.81
C THR A 1005 36.36 29.48 16.30
N ASP A 1006 35.62 28.68 15.52
CA ASP A 1006 34.28 29.00 15.04
C ASP A 1006 33.21 28.54 16.06
N PRO A 1007 32.41 29.46 16.65
CA PRO A 1007 31.35 29.14 17.61
C PRO A 1007 30.28 28.19 17.06
N GLU A 1008 30.03 28.18 15.75
CA GLU A 1008 29.01 27.32 15.11
C GLU A 1008 29.53 25.91 14.76
N ALA A 1009 30.85 25.69 14.88
CA ALA A 1009 31.49 24.38 14.74
C ALA A 1009 31.49 23.57 16.05
N ARG A 1010 31.08 24.18 17.17
CA ARG A 1010 30.80 23.47 18.44
C ARG A 1010 29.47 22.74 18.28
N GLY A 1011 29.45 21.42 18.50
CA GLY A 1011 28.22 20.61 18.38
C GLY A 1011 27.07 21.11 19.28
N THR A 1012 25.89 20.50 19.15
CA THR A 1012 24.64 20.82 19.87
C THR A 1012 24.67 20.58 21.39
N THR A 1013 25.85 20.41 21.99
CA THR A 1013 26.04 20.27 23.43
C THR A 1013 26.34 21.62 24.06
N ALA A 1014 25.63 21.94 25.15
CA ALA A 1014 25.82 23.16 25.92
C ALA A 1014 27.25 23.23 26.48
N ASP A 1015 27.86 24.40 26.44
CA ASP A 1015 29.13 24.68 27.10
C ASP A 1015 28.86 24.82 28.61
N PRO A 1016 29.45 23.97 29.48
CA PRO A 1016 29.19 24.00 30.91
C PRO A 1016 29.71 25.27 31.60
N THR A 1017 30.49 26.10 30.90
CA THR A 1017 31.05 27.35 31.42
C THR A 1017 30.32 28.60 30.92
N ASP A 1018 29.39 28.47 29.97
CA ASP A 1018 28.63 29.57 29.38
C ASP A 1018 27.12 29.27 29.35
N LEU A 1019 26.39 29.84 30.32
CA LEU A 1019 24.93 29.68 30.44
C LEU A 1019 24.14 30.19 29.23
N THR A 1020 24.74 31.00 28.35
CA THR A 1020 24.09 31.46 27.12
C THR A 1020 23.98 30.36 26.07
N SER A 1021 24.70 29.24 26.20
CA SER A 1021 24.57 28.08 25.30
C SER A 1021 23.27 27.27 25.51
N LEU A 1022 22.48 27.57 26.55
CA LEU A 1022 21.17 26.93 26.78
C LEU A 1022 20.11 27.31 25.73
N ARG A 1023 20.24 28.48 25.09
CA ARG A 1023 19.32 28.92 24.01
C ARG A 1023 19.34 28.02 22.77
N TRP A 1024 20.33 27.14 22.66
CA TRP A 1024 20.52 26.23 21.53
C TRP A 1024 19.78 24.89 21.72
N ARG A 1025 19.23 24.61 22.93
CA ARG A 1025 18.33 23.46 23.17
C ARG A 1025 16.89 23.72 22.71
N THR A 1026 16.49 24.98 22.59
CA THR A 1026 15.10 25.38 22.31
C THR A 1026 15.06 26.76 21.63
N HIS A 1027 15.54 26.86 20.39
CA HIS A 1027 15.36 28.10 19.62
C HIS A 1027 13.97 28.13 18.94
N HIS A 1028 12.98 28.71 19.62
CA HIS A 1028 11.81 29.32 18.98
C HIS A 1028 12.03 30.84 18.91
N PRO A 1029 12.21 31.47 17.74
CA PRO A 1029 11.90 32.88 17.63
C PRO A 1029 10.36 33.02 17.57
N PRO A 1030 9.76 34.08 18.14
CA PRO A 1030 8.37 34.40 17.87
C PRO A 1030 8.18 34.63 16.36
N LEU A 1031 7.12 34.07 15.80
CA LEU A 1031 6.64 34.42 14.46
C LEU A 1031 6.35 35.93 14.45
N GLN A 1032 6.96 36.67 13.52
CA GLN A 1032 6.44 37.97 13.11
C GLN A 1032 5.31 37.76 12.10
#